data_AF-A0A8C7FUU1-F1
#
_entry.id   AF-A0A8C7FUU1-F1
#
_cell.length_a   1.000
_cell.length_b   1.000
_cell.length_c   1.000
_cell.angle_alpha   90.00
_cell.angle_beta   90.00
_cell.angle_gamma   90.00
#
_symmetry.space_group_name_H-M   'P 1'
#
loop_
_entity.id
_entity.type
_entity.pdbx_description
1 polymer ?
#
loop_
_entity_poly.entity_id
_entity_poly.type
_entity_poly.pdbx_seq_one_letter_code
_entity_poly.pdbx_strand_id
1 'polypeptide(L)'
;DSEENCCCPSVLRCVTSTWKEGLLNRKRPFVGRCCHSCTPQSQARLFNSSIPSLGLRNVIYINETHTRHRGWLARRLSYVLFVLERDVQKDMFARNVVDNVLNNSRVESAIVEVATELDPAATEAGVEHKAVSKVRRKARGFLQEMVANISPAFIRLTGWALLKLFNGFFWSIQIHKGQLEMVKKAATEYNAPLVFLPVHKSHIDYLLITFILFCHNIKAPHIAAGNNLNIPIFSTLIRKLGGFFIRRKLDETPDGKKDVLYRSLLYVYTEELLRQQQFLEVFLEGTRSRSGKPSPARAGMLSIVVDALCNGVIPEVMVVPVGISYDRILEGNYNSEQLGKPKKNESLWGVACGVLRMLRKNYGCVRVDFTQPFSLKEYLDTQRSRHIPPTLSLEQTLVPTIIDAQYVHIHTGEQEEQPNSRDLSDEPWRRQVIANLAKHVLFTANKSSAVMSTHIVACLLLYRHRQGVALSKLVEDFFNMKEEILSRDFDLGFSGNSEDVVMHALHLLDNCVHVTSTNRNTEFTIAPSKTVPALFELNFYSNGLFHGESCIIVGSTLYLPQYLYCVSLSIVTFCLLHLQPCQTIYQVFHDAVSRLIQYGVLYVAEDQEELTPSPTEEPWPKKFPEPLSWRSDEEDEDSDFAEEQRDRYLKVSLSPEHQEFFVFLQRLLSPVLEAYSGAAIFVHSLSQPMAEPEYTQQLFRYLLTRTEKGVAAYGESATHYLVKNTVRTFKELGVLKERRENRVSLVELSSTFLPQANRNKLLHYILGFTLL
;
A
#
# COMPACT_ATOMS: atom_id res chain seq x y z
N ASP A 1 -33.89 46.33 -13.55
CA ASP A 1 -33.98 46.26 -12.09
C ASP A 1 -34.63 44.93 -11.71
N SER A 2 -33.99 43.89 -11.18
CA SER A 2 -32.62 43.64 -10.74
C SER A 2 -32.59 42.11 -10.52
N GLU A 3 -32.08 41.35 -11.49
CA GLU A 3 -31.71 39.93 -11.30
C GLU A 3 -30.22 39.90 -10.95
N GLU A 4 -29.90 39.66 -9.67
CA GLU A 4 -28.53 39.51 -9.21
C GLU A 4 -27.98 38.12 -9.57
N ASN A 5 -26.86 38.17 -10.30
CA ASN A 5 -26.02 37.07 -10.74
C ASN A 5 -25.55 36.18 -9.57
N CYS A 6 -26.05 34.95 -9.51
CA CYS A 6 -25.44 33.87 -8.74
C CYS A 6 -24.32 33.21 -9.57
N CYS A 7 -23.13 33.80 -9.58
CA CYS A 7 -21.94 33.25 -10.21
C CYS A 7 -21.34 32.11 -9.36
N CYS A 8 -21.60 30.86 -9.72
CA CYS A 8 -20.76 29.74 -9.29
C CYS A 8 -20.79 28.59 -10.33
N PRO A 9 -19.76 28.45 -11.17
CA PRO A 9 -19.55 27.24 -11.98
C PRO A 9 -18.27 26.50 -11.56
N SER A 10 -18.42 25.22 -11.20
CA SER A 10 -17.35 24.25 -10.96
C SER A 10 -17.09 23.40 -12.22
N VAL A 11 -15.86 22.94 -12.48
CA VAL A 11 -15.47 22.21 -13.74
C VAL A 11 -16.36 21.01 -13.94
N LEU A 12 -16.74 20.43 -12.81
CA LEU A 12 -17.50 19.22 -12.71
C LEU A 12 -18.90 19.39 -13.30
N ARG A 13 -19.37 20.61 -13.57
CA ARG A 13 -20.67 20.84 -14.22
C ARG A 13 -20.65 20.73 -15.74
N CYS A 14 -19.57 21.14 -16.42
CA CYS A 14 -19.55 21.18 -17.89
C CYS A 14 -19.34 19.77 -18.49
N VAL A 15 -18.55 18.92 -17.84
CA VAL A 15 -18.49 17.49 -18.17
C VAL A 15 -19.81 16.81 -17.82
N THR A 16 -20.49 17.22 -16.74
CA THR A 16 -21.74 16.58 -16.35
C THR A 16 -22.97 17.02 -17.11
N SER A 17 -23.04 18.12 -17.88
CA SER A 17 -24.30 18.42 -18.60
C SER A 17 -24.53 17.49 -19.80
N THR A 18 -23.46 17.10 -20.51
CA THR A 18 -23.51 16.10 -21.59
C THR A 18 -23.33 14.67 -21.08
N TRP A 19 -22.75 14.47 -19.88
CA TRP A 19 -22.60 13.14 -19.25
C TRP A 19 -23.60 12.80 -18.12
N LYS A 20 -24.42 13.73 -17.62
CA LYS A 20 -25.34 13.51 -16.47
C LYS A 20 -26.36 12.42 -16.73
N GLU A 21 -26.85 12.34 -17.96
CA GLU A 21 -27.83 11.33 -18.35
C GLU A 21 -27.21 9.92 -18.43
N GLY A 22 -25.89 9.81 -18.67
CA GLY A 22 -25.15 8.54 -18.66
C GLY A 22 -24.58 8.13 -17.29
N LEU A 23 -24.17 9.09 -16.45
CA LEU A 23 -23.47 8.85 -15.19
C LEU A 23 -24.38 8.47 -14.02
N LEU A 24 -25.63 8.96 -13.99
CA LEU A 24 -26.62 8.55 -12.98
C LEU A 24 -26.98 7.05 -13.06
N ASN A 25 -26.60 6.38 -14.16
CA ASN A 25 -26.76 4.94 -14.40
C ASN A 25 -25.46 4.12 -14.30
N ARG A 26 -24.32 4.73 -13.93
CA ARG A 26 -23.03 4.03 -13.93
C ARG A 26 -22.97 3.01 -12.79
N LYS A 27 -22.87 1.73 -13.15
CA LYS A 27 -22.68 0.62 -12.21
C LYS A 27 -21.31 0.76 -11.53
N ARG A 28 -21.23 0.44 -10.24
CA ARG A 28 -19.96 0.41 -9.48
C ARG A 28 -18.89 -0.39 -10.25
N PRO A 29 -17.65 0.10 -10.35
CA PRO A 29 -16.59 -0.63 -11.02
C PRO A 29 -16.26 -1.91 -10.25
N PHE A 30 -15.95 -2.98 -10.98
CA PHE A 30 -15.44 -4.20 -10.37
C PHE A 30 -13.93 -4.11 -10.22
N VAL A 31 -13.46 -3.96 -8.97
CA VAL A 31 -12.04 -3.82 -8.64
C VAL A 31 -11.38 -5.16 -8.31
N GLY A 32 -10.05 -5.20 -8.47
CA GLY A 32 -9.24 -6.34 -8.04
C GLY A 32 -9.08 -7.43 -9.08
N ARG A 33 -9.14 -7.15 -10.39
CA ARG A 33 -8.66 -8.11 -11.40
C ARG A 33 -7.13 -8.23 -11.33
N CYS A 34 -6.60 -9.43 -11.59
CA CYS A 34 -5.16 -9.61 -11.66
C CYS A 34 -4.59 -8.97 -12.94
N CYS A 35 -3.28 -8.72 -12.97
CA CYS A 35 -2.63 -8.03 -14.07
C CYS A 35 -2.71 -8.88 -15.35
N HIS A 36 -3.26 -8.29 -16.42
CA HIS A 36 -3.32 -8.94 -17.74
C HIS A 36 -1.93 -9.30 -18.25
N SER A 37 -1.00 -8.35 -18.16
CA SER A 37 0.33 -8.53 -18.73
C SER A 37 1.11 -9.61 -17.97
N CYS A 38 1.04 -9.64 -16.63
CA CYS A 38 1.85 -10.55 -15.81
C CYS A 38 1.23 -11.94 -15.62
N THR A 39 -0.10 -12.05 -15.71
CA THR A 39 -0.86 -13.28 -15.41
C THR A 39 -2.08 -13.43 -16.33
N PRO A 40 -1.90 -13.45 -17.67
CA PRO A 40 -3.00 -13.45 -18.64
C PRO A 40 -3.94 -14.67 -18.53
N GLN A 41 -3.41 -15.87 -18.26
CA GLN A 41 -4.18 -17.11 -18.13
C GLN A 41 -5.05 -17.10 -16.87
N SER A 42 -4.47 -16.74 -15.72
CA SER A 42 -5.23 -16.56 -14.47
C SER A 42 -6.34 -15.51 -14.63
N GLN A 43 -6.04 -14.44 -15.36
CA GLN A 43 -6.97 -13.34 -15.60
C GLN A 43 -8.23 -13.77 -16.37
N ALA A 44 -8.07 -14.70 -17.32
CA ALA A 44 -9.15 -15.21 -18.16
C ALA A 44 -9.98 -16.33 -17.49
N ARG A 45 -9.34 -17.21 -16.69
CA ARG A 45 -9.99 -18.44 -16.17
C ARG A 45 -10.88 -18.23 -14.94
N LEU A 46 -10.46 -17.35 -14.04
CA LEU A 46 -11.11 -17.18 -12.74
C LEU A 46 -12.20 -16.12 -12.73
N PHE A 47 -12.26 -15.28 -13.77
CA PHE A 47 -13.25 -14.21 -13.89
C PHE A 47 -14.34 -14.57 -14.92
N ASN A 48 -15.58 -14.18 -14.66
CA ASN A 48 -16.70 -14.29 -15.59
C ASN A 48 -17.55 -13.01 -15.54
N SER A 49 -18.33 -12.72 -16.59
CA SER A 49 -19.12 -11.49 -16.70
C SER A 49 -20.26 -11.37 -15.69
N SER A 50 -20.66 -12.46 -15.03
CA SER A 50 -21.69 -12.46 -14.00
C SER A 50 -21.17 -12.12 -12.60
N ILE A 51 -19.85 -12.18 -12.36
CA ILE A 51 -19.26 -11.89 -11.04
C ILE A 51 -19.63 -10.50 -10.52
N PRO A 52 -19.51 -9.40 -11.29
CA PRO A 52 -19.83 -8.06 -10.81
C PRO A 52 -21.30 -7.88 -10.35
N SER A 53 -22.25 -8.66 -10.88
CA SER A 53 -23.66 -8.51 -10.52
C SER A 53 -24.03 -9.16 -9.19
N LEU A 54 -23.12 -9.92 -8.58
CA LEU A 54 -23.35 -10.63 -7.31
C LEU A 54 -23.38 -9.71 -6.08
N GLY A 55 -22.88 -8.48 -6.20
CA GLY A 55 -23.03 -7.42 -5.20
C GLY A 55 -22.31 -7.63 -3.88
N LEU A 56 -22.58 -6.73 -2.94
CA LEU A 56 -21.97 -6.66 -1.61
C LEU A 56 -22.79 -7.40 -0.56
N ARG A 57 -22.11 -7.97 0.43
CA ARG A 57 -22.73 -8.64 1.57
C ARG A 57 -22.12 -8.19 2.87
N ASN A 58 -22.97 -7.98 3.88
CA ASN A 58 -22.52 -7.74 5.24
C ASN A 58 -22.26 -9.08 5.94
N VAL A 59 -21.01 -9.38 6.26
CA VAL A 59 -20.58 -10.67 6.84
C VAL A 59 -21.11 -10.88 8.26
N ILE A 60 -21.24 -9.79 9.03
CA ILE A 60 -21.69 -9.85 10.44
C ILE A 60 -23.21 -9.89 10.59
N TYR A 61 -23.95 -9.64 9.50
CA TYR A 61 -25.40 -9.70 9.50
C TYR A 61 -25.89 -11.15 9.31
N ILE A 62 -26.07 -11.86 10.43
CA ILE A 62 -26.57 -13.24 10.45
C ILE A 62 -27.95 -13.29 11.09
N ASN A 63 -28.93 -13.76 10.32
CA ASN A 63 -30.32 -13.97 10.75
C ASN A 63 -30.72 -15.45 10.56
N GLU A 64 -31.99 -15.79 10.82
CA GLU A 64 -32.47 -17.16 10.67
C GLU A 64 -32.33 -17.70 9.24
N THR A 65 -32.42 -16.86 8.19
CA THR A 65 -32.35 -17.34 6.79
C THR A 65 -31.00 -17.93 6.42
N HIS A 66 -29.95 -17.59 7.18
CA HIS A 66 -28.60 -18.10 7.00
C HIS A 66 -28.34 -19.43 7.71
N THR A 67 -29.30 -19.93 8.49
CA THR A 67 -29.23 -21.23 9.16
C THR A 67 -30.25 -22.20 8.57
N ARG A 68 -30.07 -23.50 8.81
CA ARG A 68 -31.03 -24.54 8.40
C ARG A 68 -32.30 -24.53 9.26
N HIS A 69 -32.27 -23.84 10.39
CA HIS A 69 -33.34 -23.79 11.36
C HIS A 69 -34.24 -22.55 11.15
N ARG A 70 -35.51 -22.66 11.57
CA ARG A 70 -36.51 -21.58 11.48
C ARG A 70 -37.26 -21.45 12.81
N GLY A 71 -37.72 -20.24 13.13
CA GLY A 71 -38.57 -19.99 14.31
C GLY A 71 -37.90 -19.16 15.41
N TRP A 72 -38.62 -18.91 16.51
CA TRP A 72 -38.20 -17.96 17.55
C TRP A 72 -36.82 -18.27 18.16
N LEU A 73 -36.55 -19.54 18.45
CA LEU A 73 -35.27 -19.97 19.03
C LEU A 73 -34.12 -19.78 18.01
N ALA A 74 -34.38 -20.07 16.73
CA ALA A 74 -33.40 -19.89 15.66
C ALA A 74 -33.05 -18.40 15.45
N ARG A 75 -34.00 -17.49 15.65
CA ARG A 75 -33.73 -16.03 15.61
C ARG A 75 -32.86 -15.57 16.78
N ARG A 76 -33.09 -16.10 17.99
CA ARG A 76 -32.31 -15.73 19.19
C ARG A 76 -30.92 -16.36 19.24
N LEU A 77 -30.76 -17.55 18.67
CA LEU A 77 -29.51 -18.30 18.65
C LEU A 77 -28.86 -18.35 17.25
N SER A 78 -29.20 -17.41 16.36
CA SER A 78 -28.77 -17.42 14.96
C SER A 78 -27.25 -17.55 14.83
N TYR A 79 -26.49 -16.80 15.63
CA TYR A 79 -25.02 -16.85 15.63
C TYR A 79 -24.48 -18.20 16.09
N VAL A 80 -25.09 -18.81 17.12
CA VAL A 80 -24.65 -20.12 17.63
C VAL A 80 -24.91 -21.20 16.58
N LEU A 81 -26.13 -21.24 16.04
CA LEU A 81 -26.52 -22.19 15.01
C LEU A 81 -25.65 -22.03 13.74
N PHE A 82 -25.44 -20.80 13.28
CA PHE A 82 -24.61 -20.50 12.12
C PHE A 82 -23.19 -21.05 12.26
N VAL A 83 -22.56 -20.83 13.42
CA VAL A 83 -21.19 -21.28 13.72
C VAL A 83 -21.10 -22.80 13.85
N LEU A 84 -22.11 -23.44 14.46
CA LEU A 84 -22.17 -24.90 14.57
C LEU A 84 -22.31 -25.57 13.20
N GLU A 85 -23.02 -24.93 12.27
CA GLU A 85 -23.19 -25.38 10.88
C GLU A 85 -21.96 -25.12 9.99
N ARG A 86 -20.90 -24.44 10.47
CA ARG A 86 -19.67 -24.24 9.67
C ARG A 86 -18.86 -25.52 9.58
N ASP A 87 -18.32 -25.75 8.38
CA ASP A 87 -17.50 -26.92 8.09
C ASP A 87 -16.10 -26.72 8.68
N VAL A 88 -15.86 -27.37 9.82
CA VAL A 88 -14.58 -27.37 10.52
C VAL A 88 -14.26 -28.80 10.90
N GLN A 89 -13.62 -29.50 9.98
CA GLN A 89 -13.21 -30.89 10.12
C GLN A 89 -11.74 -30.99 10.54
N LYS A 90 -11.36 -32.09 11.20
CA LYS A 90 -10.00 -32.25 11.76
C LYS A 90 -8.94 -32.51 10.69
N ASP A 91 -9.33 -33.08 9.56
CA ASP A 91 -8.52 -33.33 8.35
C ASP A 91 -8.20 -32.07 7.54
N MET A 92 -8.90 -30.96 7.78
CA MET A 92 -8.54 -29.68 7.16
C MET A 92 -7.17 -29.18 7.63
N PHE A 93 -6.69 -29.59 8.80
CA PHE A 93 -5.49 -29.06 9.45
C PHE A 93 -4.28 -29.95 9.27
N ALA A 94 -3.10 -29.33 9.30
CA ALA A 94 -1.84 -30.02 9.13
C ALA A 94 -1.59 -31.07 10.24
N ARG A 95 -1.02 -32.22 9.87
CA ARG A 95 -0.74 -33.34 10.79
C ARG A 95 0.75 -33.63 10.86
N ASN A 96 1.22 -34.02 12.04
CA ASN A 96 2.61 -34.45 12.30
C ASN A 96 3.70 -33.48 11.83
N VAL A 97 3.38 -32.18 11.72
CA VAL A 97 4.31 -31.17 11.18
C VAL A 97 5.61 -31.11 11.95
N VAL A 98 5.58 -31.21 13.28
CA VAL A 98 6.80 -31.16 14.11
C VAL A 98 7.76 -32.29 13.76
N ASP A 99 7.27 -33.52 13.65
CA ASP A 99 8.11 -34.68 13.40
C ASP A 99 8.56 -34.72 11.93
N ASN A 100 7.69 -34.35 10.98
CA ASN A 100 8.06 -34.23 9.57
C ASN A 100 9.17 -33.20 9.35
N VAL A 101 9.11 -32.06 10.04
CA VAL A 101 10.14 -31.01 9.94
C VAL A 101 11.46 -31.48 10.57
N LEU A 102 11.42 -32.16 11.72
CA LEU A 102 12.63 -32.65 12.38
C LEU A 102 13.34 -33.79 11.63
N ASN A 103 12.62 -34.53 10.79
CA ASN A 103 13.15 -35.63 9.99
C ASN A 103 13.53 -35.19 8.56
N ASN A 104 13.44 -33.89 8.25
CA ASN A 104 13.84 -33.36 6.96
C ASN A 104 15.36 -33.23 6.88
N SER A 105 15.95 -33.67 5.75
CA SER A 105 17.41 -33.65 5.54
C SER A 105 18.03 -32.27 5.76
N ARG A 106 17.39 -31.18 5.35
CA ARG A 106 17.90 -29.81 5.55
C ARG A 106 17.99 -29.43 7.02
N VAL A 107 17.02 -29.87 7.82
CA VAL A 107 17.01 -29.63 9.28
C VAL A 107 18.01 -30.53 9.97
N GLU A 108 18.15 -31.79 9.54
CA GLU A 108 19.15 -32.71 10.07
C GLU A 108 20.57 -32.19 9.82
N SER A 109 20.88 -31.73 8.61
CA SER A 109 22.17 -31.10 8.29
C SER A 109 22.43 -29.86 9.15
N ALA A 110 21.44 -28.98 9.32
CA ALA A 110 21.58 -27.79 10.18
C ALA A 110 21.76 -28.15 11.66
N ILE A 111 21.15 -29.24 12.14
CA ILE A 111 21.35 -29.76 13.50
C ILE A 111 22.79 -30.24 13.68
N VAL A 112 23.34 -30.98 12.70
CA VAL A 112 24.72 -31.47 12.72
C VAL A 112 25.70 -30.29 12.68
N GLU A 113 25.52 -29.34 11.75
CA GLU A 113 26.36 -28.14 11.64
C GLU A 113 26.46 -27.38 12.96
N VAL A 114 25.31 -27.08 13.59
CA VAL A 114 25.27 -26.36 14.87
C VAL A 114 25.81 -27.21 16.03
N ALA A 115 25.68 -28.54 15.97
CA ALA A 115 26.27 -29.42 16.97
C ALA A 115 27.81 -29.41 16.89
N THR A 116 28.37 -29.45 15.68
CA THR A 116 29.82 -29.37 15.44
C THR A 116 30.40 -28.02 15.86
N GLU A 117 29.68 -26.91 15.61
CA GLU A 117 30.13 -25.58 16.07
C GLU A 117 30.15 -25.44 17.61
N LEU A 118 29.23 -26.09 18.31
CA LEU A 118 29.11 -25.99 19.78
C LEU A 118 30.14 -26.85 20.52
N ASP A 119 30.62 -27.93 19.91
CA ASP A 119 31.62 -28.82 20.48
C ASP A 119 32.60 -29.34 19.40
N PRO A 120 33.59 -28.53 19.00
CA PRO A 120 34.55 -28.90 17.95
C PRO A 120 35.49 -30.04 18.36
N ALA A 121 35.51 -30.43 19.65
CA ALA A 121 36.30 -31.55 20.16
C ALA A 121 35.52 -32.89 20.15
N ALA A 122 34.24 -32.88 19.78
CA ALA A 122 33.36 -34.05 19.73
C ALA A 122 33.56 -34.94 18.49
N THR A 123 34.81 -35.23 18.11
CA THR A 123 35.14 -36.13 16.98
C THR A 123 35.03 -37.62 17.36
N GLU A 124 34.74 -37.93 18.63
CA GLU A 124 34.45 -39.29 19.10
C GLU A 124 32.95 -39.63 18.92
N ALA A 125 32.65 -40.77 18.28
CA ALA A 125 31.30 -41.19 17.89
C ALA A 125 30.24 -41.19 19.03
N GLY A 126 30.67 -41.33 20.29
CA GLY A 126 29.78 -41.26 21.46
C GLY A 126 29.42 -39.85 21.93
N VAL A 127 30.30 -38.87 21.72
CA VAL A 127 30.12 -37.46 22.13
C VAL A 127 29.31 -36.70 21.07
N GLU A 128 29.56 -36.99 19.79
CA GLU A 128 28.82 -36.45 18.64
C GLU A 128 27.31 -36.72 18.76
N HIS A 129 26.93 -37.96 19.09
CA HIS A 129 25.52 -38.35 19.27
C HIS A 129 24.85 -37.57 20.41
N LYS A 130 25.59 -37.26 21.48
CA LYS A 130 25.09 -36.48 22.62
C LYS A 130 24.90 -35.00 22.25
N ALA A 131 25.85 -34.41 21.53
CA ALA A 131 25.76 -33.04 21.04
C ALA A 131 24.56 -32.86 20.07
N VAL A 132 24.44 -33.74 19.07
CA VAL A 132 23.32 -33.77 18.11
C VAL A 132 21.98 -33.93 18.81
N SER A 133 21.87 -34.84 19.78
CA SER A 133 20.61 -35.03 20.54
C SER A 133 20.20 -33.78 21.34
N LYS A 134 21.17 -33.04 21.90
CA LYS A 134 20.95 -31.78 22.62
C LYS A 134 20.42 -30.70 21.69
N VAL A 135 21.01 -30.57 20.49
CA VAL A 135 20.55 -29.61 19.47
C VAL A 135 19.20 -30.01 18.90
N ARG A 136 18.94 -31.30 18.64
CA ARG A 136 17.63 -31.81 18.20
C ARG A 136 16.53 -31.52 19.22
N ARG A 137 16.81 -31.66 20.52
CA ARG A 137 15.86 -31.26 21.59
C ARG A 137 15.61 -29.75 21.60
N LYS A 138 16.64 -28.93 21.38
CA LYS A 138 16.51 -27.47 21.22
C LYS A 138 15.65 -27.11 20.00
N ALA A 139 15.87 -27.77 18.87
CA ALA A 139 15.08 -27.62 17.65
C ALA A 139 13.60 -27.98 17.87
N ARG A 140 13.32 -29.08 18.58
CA ARG A 140 11.96 -29.45 18.98
C ARG A 140 11.30 -28.39 19.86
N GLY A 141 12.04 -27.80 20.81
CA GLY A 141 11.56 -26.68 21.63
C GLY A 141 11.16 -25.46 20.78
N PHE A 142 12.03 -25.03 19.86
CA PHE A 142 11.71 -23.93 18.93
C PHE A 142 10.49 -24.23 18.05
N LEU A 143 10.36 -25.46 17.56
CA LEU A 143 9.19 -25.86 16.79
C LEU A 143 7.92 -25.84 17.63
N GLN A 144 7.95 -26.34 18.86
CA GLN A 144 6.79 -26.32 19.75
C GLN A 144 6.32 -24.90 20.09
N GLU A 145 7.24 -23.94 20.18
CA GLU A 145 6.90 -22.53 20.34
C GLU A 145 6.29 -21.92 19.07
N MET A 146 6.78 -22.33 17.89
CA MET A 146 6.38 -21.79 16.60
C MET A 146 5.05 -22.36 16.10
N VAL A 147 4.87 -23.68 16.16
CA VAL A 147 3.82 -24.44 15.48
C VAL A 147 2.42 -24.09 15.97
N ALA A 148 1.49 -23.97 15.02
CA ALA A 148 0.07 -23.81 15.32
C ALA A 148 -0.52 -25.12 15.87
N ASN A 149 -1.36 -25.03 16.90
CA ASN A 149 -2.07 -26.17 17.48
C ASN A 149 -3.57 -25.96 17.36
N ILE A 150 -4.08 -26.19 16.15
CA ILE A 150 -5.44 -25.81 15.78
C ILE A 150 -6.48 -26.65 16.51
N SER A 151 -7.50 -26.01 17.06
CA SER A 151 -8.63 -26.67 17.69
C SER A 151 -9.96 -26.28 17.03
N PRO A 152 -10.71 -27.24 16.45
CA PRO A 152 -12.01 -26.96 15.83
C PRO A 152 -13.02 -26.31 16.80
N ALA A 153 -13.00 -26.70 18.07
CA ALA A 153 -13.88 -26.13 19.09
C ALA A 153 -13.54 -24.66 19.37
N PHE A 154 -12.25 -24.32 19.45
CA PHE A 154 -11.81 -22.93 19.62
C PHE A 154 -12.10 -22.08 18.40
N ILE A 155 -11.96 -22.62 17.18
CA ILE A 155 -12.34 -21.91 15.95
C ILE A 155 -13.82 -21.53 16.00
N ARG A 156 -14.71 -22.48 16.32
CA ARG A 156 -16.15 -22.23 16.44
C ARG A 156 -16.45 -21.20 17.53
N LEU A 157 -15.92 -21.39 18.74
CA LEU A 157 -16.11 -20.45 19.85
C LEU A 157 -15.65 -19.03 19.49
N THR A 158 -14.49 -18.92 18.84
CA THR A 158 -13.95 -17.62 18.41
C THR A 158 -14.79 -17.01 17.31
N GLY A 159 -15.24 -17.78 16.31
CA GLY A 159 -16.14 -17.29 15.28
C GLY A 159 -17.44 -16.70 15.85
N TRP A 160 -18.03 -17.37 16.85
CA TRP A 160 -19.19 -16.86 17.57
C TRP A 160 -18.88 -15.57 18.36
N ALA A 161 -17.75 -15.53 19.06
CA ALA A 161 -17.33 -14.36 19.81
C ALA A 161 -17.07 -13.16 18.89
N LEU A 162 -16.39 -13.38 17.75
CA LEU A 162 -16.11 -12.33 16.75
C LEU A 162 -17.38 -11.81 16.10
N LEU A 163 -18.37 -12.66 15.78
CA LEU A 163 -19.68 -12.20 15.31
C LEU A 163 -20.31 -11.20 16.29
N LYS A 164 -20.30 -11.52 17.58
CA LYS A 164 -20.84 -10.62 18.62
C LYS A 164 -20.02 -9.34 18.78
N LEU A 165 -18.69 -9.47 18.81
CA LEU A 165 -17.80 -8.34 19.01
C LEU A 165 -17.88 -7.37 17.83
N PHE A 166 -17.74 -7.87 16.61
CA PHE A 166 -17.76 -7.04 15.41
C PHE A 166 -19.12 -6.37 15.20
N ASN A 167 -20.22 -7.08 15.44
CA ASN A 167 -21.56 -6.47 15.42
C ASN A 167 -21.79 -5.47 16.57
N GLY A 168 -20.94 -5.47 17.59
CA GLY A 168 -21.00 -4.52 18.71
C GLY A 168 -20.35 -3.17 18.43
N PHE A 169 -19.36 -3.09 17.53
CA PHE A 169 -18.61 -1.84 17.30
C PHE A 169 -18.42 -1.45 15.82
N PHE A 170 -18.72 -2.34 14.86
CA PHE A 170 -18.84 -2.00 13.45
C PHE A 170 -20.31 -1.97 13.02
N TRP A 171 -20.64 -1.02 12.15
CA TRP A 171 -21.94 -0.97 11.49
C TRP A 171 -22.10 -2.09 10.46
N SER A 172 -21.07 -2.31 9.64
CA SER A 172 -21.06 -3.38 8.65
C SER A 172 -19.64 -3.83 8.30
N ILE A 173 -19.48 -5.11 7.99
CA ILE A 173 -18.28 -5.66 7.36
C ILE A 173 -18.68 -6.13 5.98
N GLN A 174 -18.34 -5.35 4.97
CA GLN A 174 -18.75 -5.56 3.59
C GLN A 174 -17.71 -6.35 2.82
N ILE A 175 -18.18 -7.33 2.05
CA ILE A 175 -17.38 -8.06 1.08
C ILE A 175 -18.12 -8.16 -0.24
N HIS A 176 -17.41 -8.21 -1.35
CA HIS A 176 -18.02 -8.50 -2.64
C HIS A 176 -18.19 -10.01 -2.83
N LYS A 177 -19.44 -10.47 -2.99
CA LYS A 177 -19.74 -11.91 -3.10
C LYS A 177 -18.97 -12.56 -4.27
N GLY A 178 -18.92 -11.88 -5.41
CA GLY A 178 -18.23 -12.41 -6.59
C GLY A 178 -16.72 -12.54 -6.43
N GLN A 179 -16.08 -11.70 -5.61
CA GLN A 179 -14.65 -11.83 -5.30
C GLN A 179 -14.39 -13.10 -4.50
N LEU A 180 -15.26 -13.37 -3.52
CA LEU A 180 -15.17 -14.57 -2.71
C LEU A 180 -15.44 -15.86 -3.50
N GLU A 181 -16.36 -15.82 -4.47
CA GLU A 181 -16.59 -16.96 -5.37
C GLU A 181 -15.36 -17.26 -6.24
N MET A 182 -14.58 -16.25 -6.66
CA MET A 182 -13.30 -16.50 -7.34
C MET A 182 -12.29 -17.21 -6.41
N VAL A 183 -12.21 -16.79 -5.14
CA VAL A 183 -11.34 -17.44 -4.15
C VAL A 183 -11.76 -18.89 -3.91
N LYS A 184 -13.07 -19.16 -3.80
CA LYS A 184 -13.60 -20.53 -3.67
C LYS A 184 -13.28 -21.37 -4.90
N LYS A 185 -13.53 -20.83 -6.10
CA LYS A 185 -13.23 -21.49 -7.37
C LYS A 185 -11.75 -21.86 -7.46
N ALA A 186 -10.86 -20.93 -7.10
CA ALA A 186 -9.42 -21.19 -7.04
C ALA A 186 -9.06 -22.29 -6.02
N ALA A 187 -9.68 -22.28 -4.83
CA ALA A 187 -9.48 -23.30 -3.81
C ALA A 187 -9.92 -24.70 -4.27
N THR A 188 -11.03 -24.82 -5.00
CA THR A 188 -11.61 -26.11 -5.39
C THR A 188 -11.05 -26.66 -6.71
N GLU A 189 -10.81 -25.82 -7.71
CA GLU A 189 -10.43 -26.29 -9.06
C GLU A 189 -8.93 -26.53 -9.22
N TYR A 190 -8.08 -25.68 -8.62
CA TYR A 190 -6.62 -25.78 -8.78
C TYR A 190 -5.99 -26.79 -7.83
N ASN A 191 -6.72 -27.22 -6.79
CA ASN A 191 -6.22 -28.10 -5.73
C ASN A 191 -4.82 -27.68 -5.21
N ALA A 192 -4.62 -26.37 -5.05
CA ALA A 192 -3.36 -25.73 -4.73
C ALA A 192 -3.50 -24.87 -3.46
N PRO A 193 -2.43 -24.72 -2.64
CA PRO A 193 -2.46 -23.82 -1.49
C PRO A 193 -2.68 -22.37 -1.93
N LEU A 194 -3.60 -21.68 -1.25
CA LEU A 194 -3.81 -20.24 -1.38
C LEU A 194 -2.90 -19.48 -0.40
N VAL A 195 -2.23 -18.44 -0.90
CA VAL A 195 -1.44 -17.50 -0.08
C VAL A 195 -2.11 -16.13 -0.11
N PHE A 196 -2.74 -15.77 0.99
CA PHE A 196 -3.39 -14.47 1.20
C PHE A 196 -2.36 -13.43 1.61
N LEU A 197 -2.31 -12.34 0.85
CA LEU A 197 -1.36 -11.24 1.02
C LEU A 197 -2.13 -9.92 1.24
N PRO A 198 -2.65 -9.69 2.47
CA PRO A 198 -3.38 -8.49 2.81
C PRO A 198 -2.49 -7.26 3.02
N VAL A 199 -3.04 -6.07 2.77
CA VAL A 199 -2.52 -4.82 3.35
C VAL A 199 -2.74 -4.82 4.86
N HIS A 200 -1.86 -4.16 5.61
CA HIS A 200 -1.92 -4.17 7.07
C HIS A 200 -2.24 -2.77 7.63
N LYS A 201 -3.47 -2.55 8.10
CA LYS A 201 -3.90 -1.28 8.71
C LYS A 201 -4.20 -1.39 10.21
N SER A 202 -4.57 -2.57 10.71
CA SER A 202 -4.96 -2.78 12.11
C SER A 202 -4.60 -4.17 12.66
N HIS A 203 -4.45 -4.33 13.97
CA HIS A 203 -4.29 -5.61 14.67
C HIS A 203 -5.53 -6.50 14.54
N ILE A 204 -6.67 -5.97 14.12
CA ILE A 204 -7.85 -6.79 13.83
C ILE A 204 -7.71 -7.52 12.48
N ASP A 205 -6.83 -7.08 11.58
CA ASP A 205 -6.71 -7.64 10.22
C ASP A 205 -6.46 -9.16 10.25
N TYR A 206 -5.58 -9.62 11.16
CA TYR A 206 -5.26 -11.04 11.37
C TYR A 206 -6.52 -11.89 11.64
N LEU A 207 -7.45 -11.33 12.41
CA LEU A 207 -8.69 -12.00 12.77
C LEU A 207 -9.74 -11.83 11.68
N LEU A 208 -9.75 -10.68 10.99
CA LEU A 208 -10.76 -10.31 10.01
C LEU A 208 -10.77 -11.24 8.81
N ILE A 209 -9.61 -11.50 8.18
CA ILE A 209 -9.53 -12.36 7.00
C ILE A 209 -9.91 -13.81 7.36
N THR A 210 -9.30 -14.34 8.42
CA THR A 210 -9.62 -15.67 8.95
C THR A 210 -11.11 -15.81 9.30
N PHE A 211 -11.71 -14.79 9.90
CA PHE A 211 -13.14 -14.75 10.24
C PHE A 211 -14.04 -14.77 9.01
N ILE A 212 -13.73 -13.98 7.98
CA ILE A 212 -14.50 -13.94 6.74
C ILE A 212 -14.44 -15.31 6.05
N LEU A 213 -13.24 -15.90 5.90
CA LEU A 213 -13.07 -17.21 5.29
C LEU A 213 -13.86 -18.30 6.05
N PHE A 214 -13.80 -18.28 7.39
CA PHE A 214 -14.59 -19.16 8.26
C PHE A 214 -16.10 -19.01 8.05
N CYS A 215 -16.61 -17.77 7.96
CA CYS A 215 -18.04 -17.52 7.74
C CYS A 215 -18.55 -18.10 6.41
N HIS A 216 -17.65 -18.31 5.45
CA HIS A 216 -17.97 -18.77 4.10
C HIS A 216 -17.53 -20.20 3.77
N ASN A 217 -17.21 -21.01 4.79
CA ASN A 217 -16.74 -22.40 4.63
C ASN A 217 -15.49 -22.51 3.74
N ILE A 218 -14.62 -21.50 3.77
CA ILE A 218 -13.29 -21.58 3.17
C ILE A 218 -12.32 -21.92 4.29
N LYS A 219 -11.41 -22.85 4.01
CA LYS A 219 -10.37 -23.26 4.95
C LYS A 219 -9.61 -22.05 5.49
N ALA A 220 -9.48 -21.97 6.81
CA ALA A 220 -8.77 -20.89 7.48
C ALA A 220 -7.25 -20.97 7.19
N PRO A 221 -6.57 -19.84 6.95
CA PRO A 221 -5.15 -19.82 6.68
C PRO A 221 -4.31 -19.91 7.97
N HIS A 222 -3.08 -20.39 7.83
CA HIS A 222 -2.07 -20.28 8.87
C HIS A 222 -1.47 -18.87 8.83
N ILE A 223 -1.53 -18.17 9.96
CA ILE A 223 -1.15 -16.76 10.05
C ILE A 223 0.30 -16.65 10.49
N ALA A 224 1.14 -16.00 9.68
CA ALA A 224 2.50 -15.64 10.05
C ALA A 224 2.49 -14.45 11.04
N ALA A 225 2.61 -14.72 12.34
CA ALA A 225 2.55 -13.71 13.40
C ALA A 225 3.93 -13.35 13.94
N GLY A 226 4.20 -12.07 14.20
CA GLY A 226 5.45 -11.66 14.85
C GLY A 226 5.48 -12.03 16.34
N ASN A 227 6.65 -12.46 16.85
CA ASN A 227 6.84 -12.81 18.28
C ASN A 227 6.47 -11.70 19.28
N ASN A 228 6.41 -10.44 18.86
CA ASN A 228 5.96 -9.31 19.69
C ASN A 228 4.48 -9.42 20.14
N LEU A 229 3.71 -10.33 19.53
CA LEU A 229 2.32 -10.64 19.92
C LEU A 229 2.22 -11.84 20.87
N ASN A 230 3.34 -12.41 21.33
CA ASN A 230 3.37 -13.58 22.21
C ASN A 230 3.05 -13.22 23.67
N ILE A 231 1.82 -12.78 23.93
CA ILE A 231 1.30 -12.56 25.30
C ILE A 231 0.58 -13.85 25.73
N PRO A 232 0.85 -14.46 26.91
CA PRO A 232 0.48 -15.85 27.23
C PRO A 232 -0.96 -16.30 26.90
N ILE A 233 -1.96 -15.46 27.17
CA ILE A 233 -3.37 -15.76 26.86
C ILE A 233 -3.65 -15.63 25.35
N PHE A 234 -3.25 -14.50 24.76
CA PHE A 234 -3.48 -14.19 23.36
C PHE A 234 -2.69 -15.13 22.44
N SER A 235 -1.49 -15.54 22.86
CA SER A 235 -0.62 -16.43 22.10
C SER A 235 -1.10 -17.87 22.08
N THR A 236 -1.76 -18.31 23.16
CA THR A 236 -2.48 -19.59 23.19
C THR A 236 -3.66 -19.55 22.22
N LEU A 237 -4.44 -18.46 22.22
CA LEU A 237 -5.56 -18.28 21.30
C LEU A 237 -5.10 -18.25 19.84
N ILE A 238 -4.09 -17.44 19.50
CA ILE A 238 -3.53 -17.36 18.14
C ILE A 238 -3.08 -18.74 17.65
N ARG A 239 -2.34 -19.49 18.48
CA ARG A 239 -1.90 -20.86 18.12
C ARG A 239 -3.09 -21.80 17.90
N LYS A 240 -4.15 -21.67 18.69
CA LYS A 240 -5.39 -22.46 18.56
C LYS A 240 -6.20 -22.12 17.29
N LEU A 241 -5.96 -20.95 16.70
CA LEU A 241 -6.64 -20.46 15.50
C LEU A 241 -5.81 -20.64 14.22
N GLY A 242 -4.57 -21.13 14.30
CA GLY A 242 -3.72 -21.36 13.12
C GLY A 242 -2.51 -20.42 12.99
N GLY A 243 -2.33 -19.49 13.92
CA GLY A 243 -1.17 -18.59 13.88
C GLY A 243 0.12 -19.28 14.37
N PHE A 244 1.22 -19.02 13.66
CA PHE A 244 2.55 -19.45 14.03
C PHE A 244 3.48 -18.26 14.22
N PHE A 245 4.36 -18.33 15.22
CA PHE A 245 5.15 -17.18 15.65
C PHE A 245 6.54 -17.15 15.00
N ILE A 246 6.84 -16.03 14.33
CA ILE A 246 8.10 -15.77 13.64
C ILE A 246 8.91 -14.71 14.41
N ARG A 247 10.23 -14.91 14.53
CA ARG A 247 11.15 -13.91 15.07
C ARG A 247 11.32 -12.75 14.09
N ARG A 248 11.19 -11.51 14.58
CA ARG A 248 11.29 -10.31 13.73
C ARG A 248 12.69 -10.09 13.12
N LYS A 249 13.71 -10.58 13.81
CA LYS A 249 15.09 -10.63 13.34
C LYS A 249 15.49 -12.10 13.25
N LEU A 250 15.64 -12.58 12.02
CA LEU A 250 16.03 -13.96 11.71
C LEU A 250 17.54 -14.20 11.92
N ASP A 251 18.31 -13.13 12.13
CA ASP A 251 19.77 -13.12 11.99
C ASP A 251 20.57 -12.83 13.27
N GLU A 252 19.93 -12.72 14.44
CA GLU A 252 20.66 -12.32 15.67
C GLU A 252 20.66 -13.45 16.71
N THR A 253 21.73 -14.26 16.70
CA THR A 253 22.28 -14.77 17.97
C THR A 253 22.98 -13.62 18.71
N PRO A 254 23.18 -13.69 20.04
CA PRO A 254 23.93 -12.66 20.80
C PRO A 254 25.29 -12.31 20.17
N ASP A 255 25.88 -13.27 19.46
CA ASP A 255 27.21 -13.19 18.83
C ASP A 255 27.17 -12.57 17.42
N GLY A 256 25.99 -12.34 16.84
CA GLY A 256 25.80 -11.74 15.50
C GLY A 256 26.03 -12.69 14.33
N LYS A 257 25.98 -14.01 14.56
CA LYS A 257 25.90 -15.02 13.50
C LYS A 257 24.43 -15.28 13.13
N LYS A 258 24.19 -15.66 11.87
CA LYS A 258 22.86 -16.09 11.39
C LYS A 258 22.43 -17.34 12.16
N ASP A 259 21.21 -17.36 12.71
CA ASP A 259 20.66 -18.55 13.38
C ASP A 259 20.23 -19.58 12.31
N VAL A 260 21.23 -20.33 11.80
CA VAL A 260 21.05 -21.32 10.72
C VAL A 260 19.97 -22.34 11.09
N LEU A 261 19.97 -22.79 12.35
CA LEU A 261 18.98 -23.74 12.85
C LEU A 261 17.56 -23.16 12.76
N TYR A 262 17.31 -21.96 13.30
CA TYR A 262 15.98 -21.37 13.27
C TYR A 262 15.50 -21.09 11.84
N ARG A 263 16.39 -20.61 10.96
CA ARG A 263 16.07 -20.34 9.55
C ARG A 263 15.69 -21.63 8.81
N SER A 264 16.46 -22.71 8.99
CA SER A 264 16.14 -24.02 8.41
C SER A 264 14.82 -24.59 8.94
N LEU A 265 14.54 -24.44 10.25
CA LEU A 265 13.27 -24.87 10.84
C LEU A 265 12.06 -24.10 10.27
N LEU A 266 12.16 -22.77 10.16
CA LEU A 266 11.07 -21.94 9.59
C LEU A 266 10.84 -22.26 8.11
N TYR A 267 11.92 -22.45 7.36
CA TYR A 267 11.88 -22.79 5.95
C TYR A 267 11.13 -24.11 5.74
N VAL A 268 11.60 -25.19 6.38
CA VAL A 268 11.02 -26.53 6.23
C VAL A 268 9.61 -26.61 6.83
N TYR A 269 9.32 -25.88 7.91
CA TYR A 269 7.97 -25.77 8.45
C TYR A 269 6.98 -25.19 7.43
N THR A 270 7.37 -24.09 6.75
CA THR A 270 6.52 -23.46 5.75
C THR A 270 6.33 -24.37 4.52
N GLU A 271 7.39 -25.03 4.07
CA GLU A 271 7.31 -26.04 3.01
C GLU A 271 6.37 -27.20 3.37
N GLU A 272 6.43 -27.70 4.62
CA GLU A 272 5.55 -28.77 5.09
C GLU A 272 4.07 -28.33 5.09
N LEU A 273 3.78 -27.09 5.50
CA LEU A 273 2.43 -26.55 5.41
C LEU A 273 1.93 -26.48 3.95
N LEU A 274 2.78 -26.00 3.03
CA LEU A 274 2.43 -25.91 1.61
C LEU A 274 2.25 -27.29 0.97
N ARG A 275 3.12 -28.26 1.32
CA ARG A 275 3.03 -29.66 0.89
C ARG A 275 1.72 -30.31 1.32
N GLN A 276 1.25 -30.00 2.53
CA GLN A 276 -0.07 -30.43 3.04
C GLN A 276 -1.23 -29.52 2.57
N GLN A 277 -1.04 -28.73 1.51
CA GLN A 277 -2.04 -27.84 0.90
C GLN A 277 -2.73 -26.92 1.92
N GLN A 278 -1.98 -26.43 2.91
CA GLN A 278 -2.48 -25.46 3.88
C GLN A 278 -2.43 -24.06 3.28
N PHE A 279 -3.45 -23.25 3.57
CA PHE A 279 -3.47 -21.85 3.17
C PHE A 279 -2.60 -21.04 4.11
N LEU A 280 -1.98 -19.97 3.62
CA LEU A 280 -1.11 -19.08 4.39
C LEU A 280 -1.64 -17.65 4.34
N GLU A 281 -1.49 -16.90 5.43
CA GLU A 281 -1.74 -15.47 5.50
C GLU A 281 -0.45 -14.76 5.90
N VAL A 282 0.03 -13.87 5.04
CA VAL A 282 1.32 -13.18 5.21
C VAL A 282 1.16 -11.69 4.94
N PHE A 283 1.48 -10.88 5.95
CA PHE A 283 1.55 -9.42 5.81
C PHE A 283 2.92 -9.02 5.28
N LEU A 284 2.99 -8.71 3.99
CA LEU A 284 4.25 -8.34 3.32
C LEU A 284 4.89 -7.09 3.93
N GLU A 285 4.11 -6.17 4.47
CA GLU A 285 4.62 -4.96 5.14
C GLU A 285 5.42 -5.27 6.42
N GLY A 286 5.15 -6.40 7.08
CA GLY A 286 5.74 -6.79 8.36
C GLY A 286 5.32 -5.93 9.57
N THR A 287 4.64 -4.82 9.34
CA THR A 287 4.05 -3.92 10.34
C THR A 287 2.79 -3.26 9.81
N ARG A 288 1.85 -2.92 10.70
CA ARG A 288 0.71 -2.06 10.34
C ARG A 288 1.19 -0.72 9.79
N SER A 289 0.45 -0.20 8.81
CA SER A 289 0.58 1.16 8.34
C SER A 289 0.30 2.15 9.47
N ARG A 290 1.16 3.16 9.57
CA ARG A 290 1.05 4.25 10.56
C ARG A 290 0.62 5.56 9.94
N SER A 291 0.66 5.67 8.62
CA SER A 291 0.35 6.87 7.83
C SER A 291 -0.87 6.69 6.93
N GLY A 292 -1.44 5.49 6.85
CA GLY A 292 -2.50 5.15 5.90
C GLY A 292 -1.96 4.64 4.56
N LYS A 293 -0.64 4.81 4.31
CA LYS A 293 0.08 4.31 3.12
C LYS A 293 0.70 2.93 3.37
N PRO A 294 0.77 2.04 2.37
CA PRO A 294 1.45 0.76 2.52
C PRO A 294 2.95 0.96 2.79
N SER A 295 3.50 0.13 3.67
CA SER A 295 4.93 0.11 3.99
C SER A 295 5.73 -0.67 2.94
N PRO A 296 7.07 -0.46 2.83
CA PRO A 296 7.92 -1.27 1.97
C PRO A 296 7.82 -2.76 2.29
N ALA A 297 7.71 -3.59 1.25
CA ALA A 297 7.54 -5.03 1.39
C ALA A 297 8.79 -5.72 1.95
N ARG A 298 8.58 -6.69 2.84
CA ARG A 298 9.58 -7.62 3.37
C ARG A 298 9.29 -9.01 2.82
N ALA A 299 9.98 -9.38 1.74
CA ALA A 299 9.66 -10.57 0.98
C ALA A 299 10.20 -11.90 1.55
N GLY A 300 10.65 -11.94 2.82
CA GLY A 300 11.31 -13.12 3.40
C GLY A 300 10.43 -14.36 3.54
N MET A 301 9.13 -14.21 3.82
CA MET A 301 8.20 -15.34 3.79
C MET A 301 7.82 -15.72 2.36
N LEU A 302 7.68 -14.73 1.49
CA LEU A 302 7.37 -14.92 0.08
C LEU A 302 8.48 -15.66 -0.65
N SER A 303 9.75 -15.43 -0.28
CA SER A 303 10.88 -16.17 -0.84
C SER A 303 10.79 -17.65 -0.54
N ILE A 304 10.36 -18.05 0.66
CA ILE A 304 10.18 -19.47 1.01
C ILE A 304 9.09 -20.11 0.13
N VAL A 305 8.00 -19.39 -0.13
CA VAL A 305 6.92 -19.86 -1.02
C VAL A 305 7.41 -20.02 -2.46
N VAL A 306 8.16 -19.05 -2.98
CA VAL A 306 8.75 -19.09 -4.32
C VAL A 306 9.75 -20.24 -4.43
N ASP A 307 10.63 -20.41 -3.44
CA ASP A 307 11.62 -21.48 -3.43
C ASP A 307 10.94 -22.86 -3.37
N ALA A 308 9.88 -23.03 -2.57
CA ALA A 308 9.13 -24.29 -2.50
C ALA A 308 8.53 -24.69 -3.86
N LEU A 309 8.02 -23.71 -4.61
CA LEU A 309 7.52 -23.92 -5.97
C LEU A 309 8.66 -24.26 -6.95
N CYS A 310 9.77 -23.51 -6.90
CA CYS A 310 10.90 -23.70 -7.82
C CYS A 310 11.61 -25.03 -7.60
N ASN A 311 11.73 -25.47 -6.34
CA ASN A 311 12.33 -26.76 -5.97
C ASN A 311 11.40 -27.95 -6.22
N GLY A 312 10.19 -27.73 -6.75
CA GLY A 312 9.23 -28.79 -7.04
C GLY A 312 8.60 -29.45 -5.80
N VAL A 313 8.70 -28.82 -4.63
CA VAL A 313 8.03 -29.31 -3.40
C VAL A 313 6.51 -29.28 -3.55
N ILE A 314 6.02 -28.30 -4.30
CA ILE A 314 4.61 -28.11 -4.65
C ILE A 314 4.49 -27.80 -6.14
N PRO A 315 3.45 -28.29 -6.84
CA PRO A 315 3.31 -28.07 -8.27
C PRO A 315 2.79 -26.67 -8.63
N GLU A 316 2.05 -26.02 -7.73
CA GLU A 316 1.40 -24.73 -7.95
C GLU A 316 1.07 -24.03 -6.63
N VAL A 317 1.01 -22.69 -6.65
CA VAL A 317 0.53 -21.83 -5.57
C VAL A 317 -0.34 -20.72 -6.13
N MET A 318 -1.48 -20.46 -5.50
CA MET A 318 -2.35 -19.36 -5.89
C MET A 318 -2.17 -18.18 -4.94
N VAL A 319 -1.79 -17.02 -5.47
CA VAL A 319 -1.59 -15.79 -4.71
C VAL A 319 -2.88 -14.97 -4.70
N VAL A 320 -3.30 -14.52 -3.53
CA VAL A 320 -4.52 -13.72 -3.32
C VAL A 320 -4.17 -12.40 -2.64
N PRO A 321 -3.95 -11.31 -3.39
CA PRO A 321 -3.88 -9.97 -2.80
C PRO A 321 -5.22 -9.59 -2.15
N VAL A 322 -5.17 -8.92 -0.99
CA VAL A 322 -6.39 -8.52 -0.26
C VAL A 322 -6.31 -7.05 0.17
N GLY A 323 -7.26 -6.25 -0.29
CA GLY A 323 -7.47 -4.88 0.14
C GLY A 323 -8.36 -4.81 1.39
N ILE A 324 -8.04 -3.90 2.30
CA ILE A 324 -8.83 -3.64 3.52
C ILE A 324 -8.96 -2.14 3.72
N SER A 325 -10.19 -1.66 3.92
CA SER A 325 -10.51 -0.25 4.19
C SER A 325 -11.44 -0.11 5.39
N TYR A 326 -11.21 0.94 6.17
CA TYR A 326 -11.93 1.23 7.42
C TYR A 326 -12.42 2.68 7.37
N ASP A 327 -13.66 2.94 7.76
CA ASP A 327 -14.09 4.32 8.00
C ASP A 327 -13.30 4.93 9.17
N ARG A 328 -13.15 4.16 10.25
CA ARG A 328 -12.33 4.53 11.40
C ARG A 328 -11.50 3.36 11.90
N ILE A 329 -10.20 3.57 12.07
CA ILE A 329 -9.33 2.53 12.65
C ILE A 329 -9.54 2.45 14.16
N LEU A 330 -9.50 1.22 14.66
CA LEU A 330 -9.79 0.87 16.06
C LEU A 330 -8.80 1.45 17.07
N GLU A 331 -7.56 1.61 16.63
CA GLU A 331 -6.39 1.79 17.48
C GLU A 331 -6.06 3.26 17.67
N GLY A 332 -6.17 3.78 18.90
CA GLY A 332 -5.90 5.21 19.19
C GLY A 332 -4.43 5.60 19.31
N ASN A 333 -3.47 4.69 19.07
CA ASN A 333 -2.05 4.93 19.32
C ASN A 333 -1.25 5.44 18.12
N TYR A 334 -1.81 5.52 16.90
CA TYR A 334 -1.05 5.96 15.73
C TYR A 334 -0.55 7.39 15.87
N ASN A 335 -1.32 8.31 16.49
CA ASN A 335 -0.85 9.68 16.76
C ASN A 335 0.40 9.68 17.64
N SER A 336 0.46 8.81 18.65
CA SER A 336 1.66 8.69 19.49
C SER A 336 2.87 8.14 18.73
N GLU A 337 2.66 7.19 17.81
CA GLU A 337 3.71 6.62 16.97
C GLU A 337 4.16 7.58 15.86
N GLN A 338 3.24 8.36 15.28
CA GLN A 338 3.53 9.46 14.34
C GLN A 338 4.25 10.62 15.03
N LEU A 339 4.07 10.78 16.35
CA LEU A 339 4.87 11.67 17.19
C LEU A 339 6.25 11.09 17.56
N GLY A 340 6.65 9.96 16.96
CA GLY A 340 7.95 9.33 17.17
C GLY A 340 8.11 8.65 18.53
N LYS A 341 7.03 8.48 19.32
CA LYS A 341 7.10 7.77 20.60
C LYS A 341 7.36 6.28 20.35
N PRO A 342 8.18 5.62 21.19
CA PRO A 342 8.48 4.20 21.03
C PRO A 342 7.20 3.37 21.16
N LYS A 343 7.15 2.26 20.42
CA LYS A 343 6.03 1.32 20.49
C LYS A 343 5.93 0.79 21.91
N LYS A 344 4.81 1.08 22.59
CA LYS A 344 4.48 0.46 23.88
C LYS A 344 3.93 -0.94 23.62
N ASN A 345 4.44 -1.94 24.33
CA ASN A 345 3.82 -3.26 24.33
C ASN A 345 2.45 -3.16 25.00
N GLU A 346 1.44 -3.77 24.38
CA GLU A 346 0.08 -3.78 24.94
C GLU A 346 0.02 -4.78 26.09
N SER A 347 -0.48 -4.36 27.26
CA SER A 347 -0.74 -5.26 28.38
C SER A 347 -2.10 -5.93 28.22
N LEU A 348 -2.29 -7.14 28.77
CA LEU A 348 -3.58 -7.85 28.72
C LEU A 348 -4.73 -6.99 29.27
N TRP A 349 -4.49 -6.26 30.36
CA TRP A 349 -5.44 -5.31 30.93
C TRP A 349 -5.72 -4.13 30.00
N GLY A 350 -4.69 -3.62 29.32
CA GLY A 350 -4.83 -2.59 28.31
C GLY A 350 -5.70 -3.04 27.13
N VAL A 351 -5.52 -4.27 26.66
CA VAL A 351 -6.35 -4.88 25.60
C VAL A 351 -7.79 -5.05 26.08
N ALA A 352 -8.02 -5.62 27.26
CA ALA A 352 -9.37 -5.82 27.79
C ALA A 352 -10.13 -4.50 28.00
N CYS A 353 -9.49 -3.49 28.61
CA CYS A 353 -10.03 -2.14 28.71
C CYS A 353 -10.26 -1.51 27.33
N GLY A 354 -9.36 -1.78 26.38
CA GLY A 354 -9.49 -1.40 24.98
C GLY A 354 -10.78 -1.94 24.36
N VAL A 355 -10.99 -3.25 24.42
CA VAL A 355 -12.20 -3.93 23.89
C VAL A 355 -13.47 -3.38 24.53
N LEU A 356 -13.50 -3.17 25.85
CA LEU A 356 -14.65 -2.57 26.53
C LEU A 356 -14.93 -1.13 26.06
N ARG A 357 -13.87 -0.35 25.81
CA ARG A 357 -13.99 1.00 25.26
C ARG A 357 -14.45 0.97 23.80
N MET A 358 -14.00 -0.02 23.04
CA MET A 358 -14.37 -0.21 21.63
C MET A 358 -15.85 -0.56 21.49
N LEU A 359 -16.38 -1.43 22.35
CA LEU A 359 -17.81 -1.76 22.38
C LEU A 359 -18.73 -0.57 22.71
N ARG A 360 -18.16 0.55 23.21
CA ARG A 360 -18.91 1.80 23.48
C ARG A 360 -18.79 2.82 22.35
N LYS A 361 -18.01 2.53 21.30
CA LYS A 361 -17.77 3.43 20.17
C LYS A 361 -18.20 2.78 18.87
N ASN A 362 -18.69 3.61 17.95
CA ASN A 362 -18.96 3.20 16.58
C ASN A 362 -17.72 3.49 15.72
N TYR A 363 -17.24 2.47 15.00
CA TYR A 363 -16.09 2.57 14.09
C TYR A 363 -16.50 2.61 12.61
N GLY A 364 -17.80 2.68 12.33
CA GLY A 364 -18.33 2.74 10.98
C GLY A 364 -18.27 1.39 10.28
N CYS A 365 -18.01 1.42 8.97
CA CYS A 365 -17.96 0.26 8.11
C CYS A 365 -16.51 -0.19 7.83
N VAL A 366 -16.38 -1.49 7.57
CA VAL A 366 -15.16 -2.11 7.06
C VAL A 366 -15.46 -2.70 5.71
N ARG A 367 -14.55 -2.50 4.74
CA ARG A 367 -14.63 -3.10 3.42
C ARG A 367 -13.39 -3.97 3.19
N VAL A 368 -13.63 -5.23 2.84
CA VAL A 368 -12.57 -6.19 2.48
C VAL A 368 -12.78 -6.64 1.05
N ASP A 369 -11.76 -6.43 0.22
CA ASP A 369 -11.77 -6.74 -1.19
C ASP A 369 -10.75 -7.85 -1.49
N PHE A 370 -11.24 -9.05 -1.83
CA PHE A 370 -10.38 -10.13 -2.29
C PHE A 370 -10.14 -9.97 -3.79
N THR A 371 -8.90 -9.77 -4.17
CA THR A 371 -8.57 -9.67 -5.60
C THR A 371 -8.58 -11.05 -6.25
N GLN A 372 -8.71 -11.07 -7.57
CA GLN A 372 -8.66 -12.27 -8.39
C GLN A 372 -7.37 -13.05 -8.10
N PRO A 373 -7.49 -14.30 -7.62
CA PRO A 373 -6.33 -15.15 -7.42
C PRO A 373 -5.54 -15.34 -8.71
N PHE A 374 -4.22 -15.46 -8.61
CA PHE A 374 -3.38 -15.75 -9.77
C PHE A 374 -2.33 -16.82 -9.45
N SER A 375 -1.96 -17.60 -10.47
CA SER A 375 -0.90 -18.61 -10.37
C SER A 375 0.46 -17.95 -10.19
N LEU A 376 1.17 -18.36 -9.13
CA LEU A 376 2.55 -17.93 -8.90
C LEU A 376 3.48 -18.46 -9.98
N LYS A 377 3.26 -19.70 -10.43
CA LYS A 377 4.05 -20.32 -11.50
C LYS A 377 3.95 -19.51 -12.80
N GLU A 378 2.73 -19.17 -13.20
CA GLU A 378 2.47 -18.35 -14.37
C GLU A 378 3.18 -16.99 -14.29
N TYR A 379 3.12 -16.33 -13.13
CA TYR A 379 3.80 -15.06 -12.91
C TYR A 379 5.31 -15.19 -13.11
N LEU A 380 5.94 -16.21 -12.51
CA LEU A 380 7.39 -16.43 -12.61
C LEU A 380 7.83 -16.73 -14.05
N ASP A 381 7.08 -17.57 -14.77
CA ASP A 381 7.36 -17.90 -16.17
C ASP A 381 7.22 -16.67 -17.08
N THR A 382 6.25 -15.80 -16.77
CA THR A 382 6.09 -14.51 -17.47
C THR A 382 7.23 -13.54 -17.16
N GLN A 383 7.75 -13.51 -15.92
CA GLN A 383 8.91 -12.65 -15.61
C GLN A 383 10.20 -13.13 -16.28
N ARG A 384 10.39 -14.44 -16.45
CA ARG A 384 11.55 -15.01 -17.17
C ARG A 384 11.61 -14.60 -18.64
N SER A 385 10.45 -14.51 -19.28
CA SER A 385 10.34 -14.16 -20.70
C SER A 385 10.44 -12.66 -20.99
N ARG A 386 10.27 -11.81 -19.98
CA ARG A 386 10.32 -10.35 -20.15
C ARG A 386 11.75 -9.81 -20.08
N HIS A 387 12.06 -8.90 -21.00
CA HIS A 387 13.15 -7.94 -20.83
C HIS A 387 12.66 -6.80 -19.95
N ILE A 388 13.15 -6.72 -18.72
CA ILE A 388 12.99 -5.52 -17.88
C ILE A 388 14.31 -4.76 -17.98
N PRO A 389 14.34 -3.53 -18.54
CA PRO A 389 15.55 -2.73 -18.53
C PRO A 389 16.05 -2.54 -17.09
N PRO A 390 17.36 -2.55 -16.84
CA PRO A 390 17.88 -2.23 -15.52
C PRO A 390 17.35 -0.87 -15.07
N THR A 391 16.84 -0.80 -13.83
CA THR A 391 16.38 0.47 -13.27
C THR A 391 17.60 1.34 -12.99
N LEU A 392 17.75 2.44 -13.72
CA LEU A 392 18.73 3.49 -13.42
C LEU A 392 18.55 3.95 -11.97
N SER A 393 19.66 4.19 -11.26
CA SER A 393 19.59 4.69 -9.89
C SER A 393 19.07 6.14 -9.88
N LEU A 394 18.42 6.52 -8.78
CA LEU A 394 17.90 7.88 -8.62
C LEU A 394 19.04 8.90 -8.66
N GLU A 395 20.19 8.56 -8.08
CA GLU A 395 21.44 9.32 -8.16
C GLU A 395 21.89 9.56 -9.61
N GLN A 396 21.99 8.49 -10.41
CA GLN A 396 22.40 8.56 -11.83
C GLN A 396 21.45 9.42 -12.67
N THR A 397 20.16 9.41 -12.33
CA THR A 397 19.14 10.13 -13.09
C THR A 397 19.07 11.61 -12.71
N LEU A 398 19.16 11.93 -11.41
CA LEU A 398 18.80 13.26 -10.90
C LEU A 398 19.99 14.15 -10.53
N VAL A 399 21.11 13.58 -10.07
CA VAL A 399 22.24 14.40 -9.62
C VAL A 399 22.80 15.31 -10.71
N PRO A 400 22.92 14.89 -11.99
CA PRO A 400 23.37 15.77 -13.06
C PRO A 400 22.50 17.03 -13.20
N THR A 401 21.18 16.86 -13.11
CA THR A 401 20.21 17.97 -13.19
C THR A 401 20.19 18.84 -11.94
N ILE A 402 20.38 18.26 -10.75
CA ILE A 402 20.38 19.04 -9.50
C ILE A 402 21.63 19.93 -9.40
N ILE A 403 22.78 19.49 -9.92
CA ILE A 403 24.07 20.16 -9.69
C ILE A 403 24.53 20.99 -10.91
N ASP A 404 23.75 21.02 -12.00
CA ASP A 404 24.15 21.57 -13.31
C ASP A 404 25.49 20.99 -13.79
N ALA A 405 25.77 19.73 -13.49
CA ALA A 405 26.94 19.07 -14.05
C ALA A 405 26.64 18.86 -15.54
N GLN A 406 27.53 19.33 -16.42
CA GLN A 406 27.47 18.98 -17.85
C GLN A 406 27.25 17.47 -17.97
N TYR A 407 26.40 17.07 -18.92
CA TYR A 407 26.30 15.69 -19.39
C TYR A 407 27.70 15.27 -19.85
N VAL A 408 28.53 14.82 -18.92
CA VAL A 408 29.66 13.97 -19.26
C VAL A 408 28.95 12.72 -19.73
N HIS A 409 29.03 12.43 -21.03
CA HIS A 409 28.80 11.07 -21.52
C HIS A 409 29.62 10.18 -20.60
N ILE A 410 28.96 9.60 -19.60
CA ILE A 410 29.50 8.46 -18.89
C ILE A 410 29.65 7.47 -20.02
N HIS A 411 30.90 7.28 -20.46
CA HIS A 411 31.26 6.15 -21.28
C HIS A 411 30.45 4.98 -20.75
N THR A 412 29.74 4.30 -21.64
CA THR A 412 29.34 2.91 -21.49
C THR A 412 30.61 2.12 -21.15
N GLY A 413 31.06 2.27 -19.92
CA GLY A 413 32.21 1.61 -19.35
C GLY A 413 31.71 0.22 -19.10
N GLU A 414 32.09 -0.65 -20.03
CA GLU A 414 31.89 -2.08 -20.02
C GLU A 414 30.43 -2.45 -19.77
N GLN A 415 29.76 -2.99 -20.80
CA GLN A 415 28.61 -3.86 -20.53
C GLN A 415 29.09 -4.89 -19.51
N GLU A 416 28.77 -4.69 -18.22
CA GLU A 416 28.82 -5.77 -17.25
C GLU A 416 27.95 -6.84 -17.88
N GLU A 417 28.61 -7.90 -18.38
CA GLU A 417 27.95 -9.03 -19.00
C GLU A 417 26.80 -9.42 -18.07
N GLN A 418 25.56 -9.14 -18.50
CA GLN A 418 24.39 -9.57 -17.76
C GLN A 418 24.52 -11.07 -17.59
N PRO A 419 24.27 -11.64 -16.39
CA PRO A 419 24.35 -13.07 -16.23
C PRO A 419 23.40 -13.72 -17.24
N ASN A 420 23.99 -14.41 -18.22
CA ASN A 420 23.31 -15.05 -19.35
C ASN A 420 22.32 -16.14 -18.91
N SER A 421 22.25 -16.45 -17.61
CA SER A 421 21.28 -17.37 -17.02
C SER A 421 20.12 -16.61 -16.39
N ARG A 422 18.98 -16.51 -17.09
CA ARG A 422 17.66 -16.16 -16.49
C ARG A 422 17.06 -17.30 -15.68
N ASP A 423 17.92 -18.11 -15.07
CA ASP A 423 17.54 -19.19 -14.20
C ASP A 423 17.39 -18.66 -12.77
N LEU A 424 16.39 -19.16 -12.04
CA LEU A 424 16.14 -18.73 -10.65
C LEU A 424 17.23 -19.23 -9.69
N SER A 425 18.17 -20.05 -10.17
CA SER A 425 19.42 -20.36 -9.47
C SER A 425 20.28 -19.12 -9.23
N ASP A 426 20.19 -18.09 -10.07
CA ASP A 426 20.89 -16.82 -9.87
C ASP A 426 20.28 -15.99 -8.72
N GLU A 427 21.06 -15.79 -7.65
CA GLU A 427 20.64 -15.14 -6.40
C GLU A 427 20.15 -13.70 -6.58
N PRO A 428 20.84 -12.81 -7.32
CA PRO A 428 20.41 -11.42 -7.52
C PRO A 428 19.12 -11.33 -8.33
N TRP A 429 19.02 -12.05 -9.45
CA TRP A 429 17.81 -12.13 -10.26
C TRP A 429 16.62 -12.63 -9.44
N ARG A 430 16.79 -13.74 -8.71
CA ARG A 430 15.73 -14.31 -7.87
C ARG A 430 15.24 -13.31 -6.82
N ARG A 431 16.14 -12.62 -6.13
CA ARG A 431 15.78 -11.58 -5.15
C ARG A 431 15.01 -10.43 -5.79
N GLN A 432 15.41 -10.01 -6.99
CA GLN A 432 14.73 -8.94 -7.72
C GLN A 432 13.31 -9.34 -8.14
N VAL A 433 13.13 -10.56 -8.69
CA VAL A 433 11.80 -11.09 -9.07
C VAL A 433 10.88 -11.18 -7.86
N ILE A 434 11.37 -11.67 -6.72
CA ILE A 434 10.62 -11.77 -5.47
C ILE A 434 10.24 -10.37 -4.94
N ALA A 435 11.16 -9.40 -4.98
CA ALA A 435 10.88 -8.03 -4.59
C ALA A 435 9.83 -7.38 -5.48
N ASN A 436 9.89 -7.61 -6.80
CA ASN A 436 8.91 -7.13 -7.76
C ASN A 436 7.53 -7.78 -7.55
N LEU A 437 7.48 -9.09 -7.29
CA LEU A 437 6.23 -9.77 -6.94
C LEU A 437 5.60 -9.15 -5.69
N ALA A 438 6.38 -8.91 -4.64
CA ALA A 438 5.89 -8.31 -3.40
C ALA A 438 5.32 -6.89 -3.63
N LYS A 439 6.02 -6.06 -4.41
CA LYS A 439 5.54 -4.73 -4.81
C LYS A 439 4.26 -4.82 -5.65
N HIS A 440 4.19 -5.75 -6.59
CA HIS A 440 3.05 -5.96 -7.48
C HIS A 440 1.78 -6.36 -6.70
N VAL A 441 1.94 -7.27 -5.74
CA VAL A 441 0.85 -7.69 -4.85
C VAL A 441 0.37 -6.53 -3.99
N LEU A 442 1.27 -5.80 -3.32
CA LEU A 442 0.89 -4.66 -2.48
C LEU A 442 0.19 -3.57 -3.29
N PHE A 443 0.68 -3.29 -4.50
CA PHE A 443 0.01 -2.36 -5.42
C PHE A 443 -1.41 -2.81 -5.74
N THR A 444 -1.60 -4.08 -6.10
CA THR A 444 -2.90 -4.65 -6.46
C THR A 444 -3.88 -4.64 -5.27
N ALA A 445 -3.41 -5.03 -4.09
CA ALA A 445 -4.19 -5.00 -2.85
C ALA A 445 -4.58 -3.57 -2.44
N ASN A 446 -3.67 -2.60 -2.59
CA ASN A 446 -3.93 -1.21 -2.28
C ASN A 446 -4.86 -0.55 -3.31
N LYS A 447 -4.68 -0.80 -4.62
CA LYS A 447 -5.53 -0.27 -5.70
C LYS A 447 -6.97 -0.79 -5.62
N SER A 448 -7.15 -2.03 -5.17
CA SER A 448 -8.47 -2.65 -5.00
C SER A 448 -9.18 -2.27 -3.70
N SER A 449 -8.50 -1.60 -2.76
CA SER A 449 -9.11 -1.17 -1.50
C SER A 449 -10.12 -0.06 -1.76
N ALA A 450 -11.35 -0.22 -1.30
CA ALA A 450 -12.39 0.81 -1.48
C ALA A 450 -12.05 2.12 -0.76
N VAL A 451 -12.46 3.25 -1.36
CA VAL A 451 -12.34 4.58 -0.74
C VAL A 451 -13.49 4.81 0.23
N MET A 452 -13.17 5.14 1.48
CA MET A 452 -14.15 5.37 2.55
C MET A 452 -14.58 6.84 2.60
N SER A 453 -15.71 7.13 3.25
CA SER A 453 -16.25 8.51 3.30
C SER A 453 -15.33 9.44 4.10
N THR A 454 -14.72 8.93 5.16
CA THR A 454 -13.72 9.65 5.97
C THR A 454 -12.48 10.01 5.18
N HIS A 455 -12.07 9.20 4.18
CA HIS A 455 -10.93 9.54 3.32
C HIS A 455 -11.21 10.79 2.49
N ILE A 456 -12.40 10.88 1.88
CA ILE A 456 -12.81 12.01 1.05
C ILE A 456 -12.96 13.28 1.89
N VAL A 457 -13.68 13.20 3.02
CA VAL A 457 -13.90 14.36 3.89
C VAL A 457 -12.58 14.87 4.46
N ALA A 458 -11.69 13.99 4.94
CA ALA A 458 -10.39 14.40 5.45
C ALA A 458 -9.51 15.07 4.36
N CYS A 459 -9.52 14.53 3.14
CA CYS A 459 -8.83 15.12 2.00
C CYS A 459 -9.35 16.53 1.66
N LEU A 460 -10.68 16.69 1.55
CA LEU A 460 -11.29 17.99 1.26
C LEU A 460 -10.99 19.01 2.36
N LEU A 461 -11.08 18.64 3.63
CA LEU A 461 -10.80 19.54 4.75
C LEU A 461 -9.33 19.97 4.81
N LEU A 462 -8.38 19.09 4.49
CA LEU A 462 -6.95 19.44 4.51
C LEU A 462 -6.52 20.26 3.29
N TYR A 463 -6.96 19.86 2.10
CA TYR A 463 -6.37 20.36 0.85
C TYR A 463 -7.25 21.35 0.09
N ARG A 464 -8.56 21.38 0.35
CA ARG A 464 -9.48 22.35 -0.27
C ARG A 464 -9.99 23.40 0.73
N HIS A 465 -10.45 22.96 1.89
CA HIS A 465 -11.26 23.73 2.84
C HIS A 465 -10.56 23.96 4.18
N ARG A 466 -9.26 24.24 4.15
CA ARG A 466 -8.44 24.34 5.36
C ARG A 466 -8.82 25.49 6.30
N GLN A 467 -9.40 26.56 5.75
CA GLN A 467 -9.92 27.70 6.52
C GLN A 467 -11.36 27.52 7.02
N GLY A 468 -11.98 26.39 6.68
CA GLY A 468 -13.37 26.08 6.97
C GLY A 468 -14.29 26.26 5.76
N VAL A 469 -15.44 25.58 5.82
CA VAL A 469 -16.43 25.54 4.73
C VAL A 469 -17.84 25.33 5.30
N ALA A 470 -18.85 25.85 4.62
CA ALA A 470 -20.25 25.55 4.94
C ALA A 470 -20.58 24.08 4.63
N LEU A 471 -21.46 23.46 5.42
CA LEU A 471 -21.85 22.06 5.22
C LEU A 471 -22.39 21.80 3.81
N SER A 472 -23.22 22.70 3.29
CA SER A 472 -23.81 22.64 1.94
C SER A 472 -22.71 22.50 0.87
N LYS A 473 -21.69 23.36 0.94
CA LYS A 473 -20.56 23.36 0.01
C LYS A 473 -19.66 22.13 0.19
N LEU A 474 -19.46 21.67 1.42
CA LEU A 474 -18.71 20.43 1.67
C LEU A 474 -19.40 19.21 1.05
N VAL A 475 -20.73 19.13 1.14
CA VAL A 475 -21.53 18.05 0.55
C VAL A 475 -21.46 18.09 -0.98
N GLU A 476 -21.50 19.28 -1.59
CA GLU A 476 -21.33 19.46 -3.03
C GLU A 476 -19.94 18.97 -3.48
N ASP A 477 -18.88 19.40 -2.82
CA ASP A 477 -17.51 19.02 -3.19
C ASP A 477 -17.22 17.54 -2.90
N PHE A 478 -17.85 16.97 -1.86
CA PHE A 478 -17.83 15.55 -1.59
C PHE A 478 -18.48 14.76 -2.73
N PHE A 479 -19.65 15.19 -3.21
CA PHE A 479 -20.31 14.55 -4.35
C PHE A 479 -19.41 14.58 -5.59
N ASN A 480 -18.81 15.72 -5.88
CA ASN A 480 -17.90 15.89 -7.01
C ASN A 480 -16.68 14.96 -6.92
N MET A 481 -16.03 14.89 -5.75
CA MET A 481 -14.88 14.01 -5.53
C MET A 481 -15.27 12.53 -5.63
N LYS A 482 -16.46 12.17 -5.12
CA LYS A 482 -17.02 10.81 -5.21
C LYS A 482 -17.21 10.37 -6.66
N GLU A 483 -17.77 11.23 -7.52
CA GLU A 483 -17.93 10.94 -8.96
C GLU A 483 -16.56 10.81 -9.67
N GLU A 484 -15.59 11.65 -9.32
CA GLU A 484 -14.23 11.57 -9.86
C GLU A 484 -13.56 10.24 -9.52
N ILE A 485 -13.67 9.77 -8.28
CA ILE A 485 -13.13 8.47 -7.83
C ILE A 485 -13.74 7.32 -8.64
N LEU A 486 -15.06 7.32 -8.82
CA LEU A 486 -15.76 6.30 -9.61
C LEU A 486 -15.37 6.36 -11.09
N SER A 487 -15.11 7.56 -11.62
CA SER A 487 -14.69 7.73 -13.01
C SER A 487 -13.33 7.08 -13.29
N ARG A 488 -12.47 7.00 -12.27
CA ARG A 488 -11.13 6.41 -12.28
C ARG A 488 -11.10 4.92 -11.88
N ASP A 489 -12.24 4.23 -11.95
CA ASP A 489 -12.39 2.81 -11.64
C ASP A 489 -11.99 2.40 -10.21
N PHE A 490 -12.13 3.31 -9.24
CA PHE A 490 -12.07 2.98 -7.81
C PHE A 490 -13.48 2.74 -7.26
N ASP A 491 -13.64 1.74 -6.37
CA ASP A 491 -14.91 1.50 -5.67
C ASP A 491 -14.98 2.30 -4.35
N LEU A 492 -16.20 2.48 -3.84
CA LEU A 492 -16.51 3.24 -2.64
C LEU A 492 -16.99 2.31 -1.51
N GLY A 493 -16.55 2.56 -0.28
CA GLY A 493 -16.97 1.79 0.90
C GLY A 493 -18.35 2.16 1.46
N PHE A 494 -19.06 3.10 0.83
CA PHE A 494 -20.32 3.68 1.31
C PHE A 494 -21.33 3.83 0.17
N SER A 495 -22.60 4.08 0.52
CA SER A 495 -23.70 4.34 -0.40
C SER A 495 -24.75 5.25 0.28
N GLY A 496 -25.64 5.84 -0.50
CA GLY A 496 -26.73 6.68 0.02
C GLY A 496 -26.60 8.14 -0.39
N ASN A 497 -27.36 9.00 0.25
CA ASN A 497 -27.30 10.45 0.05
C ASN A 497 -25.95 11.00 0.55
N SER A 498 -25.32 11.88 -0.24
CA SER A 498 -24.05 12.52 0.11
C SER A 498 -24.13 13.27 1.45
N GLU A 499 -25.26 13.91 1.76
CA GLU A 499 -25.42 14.66 3.02
C GLU A 499 -25.29 13.75 4.24
N ASP A 500 -26.04 12.65 4.27
CA ASP A 500 -25.98 11.66 5.37
C ASP A 500 -24.58 11.05 5.51
N VAL A 501 -23.93 10.77 4.37
CA VAL A 501 -22.59 10.19 4.35
C VAL A 501 -21.54 11.17 4.87
N VAL A 502 -21.63 12.46 4.52
CA VAL A 502 -20.74 13.51 5.03
C VAL A 502 -20.96 13.70 6.52
N MET A 503 -22.20 13.76 6.99
CA MET A 503 -22.52 13.87 8.42
C MET A 503 -22.00 12.66 9.20
N HIS A 504 -22.13 11.45 8.65
CA HIS A 504 -21.55 10.24 9.22
C HIS A 504 -20.02 10.32 9.33
N ALA A 505 -19.34 10.74 8.26
CA ALA A 505 -17.89 10.90 8.25
C ALA A 505 -17.42 11.95 9.26
N LEU A 506 -18.12 13.09 9.36
CA LEU A 506 -17.83 14.13 10.35
C LEU A 506 -17.99 13.62 11.78
N HIS A 507 -19.03 12.82 12.06
CA HIS A 507 -19.21 12.19 13.37
C HIS A 507 -18.08 11.22 13.73
N LEU A 508 -17.55 10.47 12.76
CA LEU A 508 -16.40 9.60 13.00
C LEU A 508 -15.10 10.38 13.22
N LEU A 509 -14.96 11.54 12.57
CA LEU A 509 -13.82 12.46 12.63
C LEU A 509 -13.96 13.55 13.71
N ASP A 510 -14.93 13.45 14.63
CA ASP A 510 -15.29 14.48 15.62
C ASP A 510 -14.12 15.10 16.38
N ASN A 511 -13.11 14.30 16.76
CA ASN A 511 -11.91 14.80 17.46
C ASN A 511 -11.00 15.68 16.59
N CYS A 512 -11.20 15.69 15.28
CA CYS A 512 -10.34 16.35 14.30
C CYS A 512 -10.98 17.56 13.65
N VAL A 513 -12.27 17.80 13.88
CA VAL A 513 -13.03 18.85 13.21
C VAL A 513 -13.69 19.77 14.24
N HIS A 514 -13.81 21.04 13.89
CA HIS A 514 -14.60 22.01 14.64
C HIS A 514 -15.85 22.32 13.84
N VAL A 515 -17.01 22.09 14.45
CA VAL A 515 -18.30 22.46 13.88
C VAL A 515 -18.81 23.67 14.65
N THR A 516 -18.95 24.79 13.96
CA THR A 516 -19.50 26.03 14.54
C THR A 516 -20.85 26.33 13.89
N SER A 517 -21.84 26.64 14.73
CA SER A 517 -23.15 27.11 14.28
C SER A 517 -23.11 28.62 14.14
N THR A 518 -23.60 29.17 13.02
CA THR A 518 -23.81 30.61 12.90
C THR A 518 -25.17 30.99 13.50
N ASN A 519 -25.23 32.01 14.35
CA ASN A 519 -26.44 32.37 15.11
C ASN A 519 -27.60 32.97 14.26
N ARG A 520 -27.47 33.00 12.93
CA ARG A 520 -28.46 33.66 12.04
C ARG A 520 -28.97 32.79 10.89
N ASN A 521 -28.32 31.67 10.57
CA ASN A 521 -28.78 30.70 9.58
C ASN A 521 -28.58 29.27 10.13
N THR A 522 -29.41 28.32 9.71
CA THR A 522 -29.33 26.88 10.04
C THR A 522 -28.11 26.17 9.42
N GLU A 523 -27.05 26.92 9.08
CA GLU A 523 -25.90 26.44 8.33
C GLU A 523 -24.68 26.32 9.26
N PHE A 524 -24.13 25.11 9.27
CA PHE A 524 -22.95 24.75 10.05
C PHE A 524 -21.68 25.01 9.25
N THR A 525 -20.70 25.67 9.88
CA THR A 525 -19.35 25.81 9.33
C THR A 525 -18.46 24.72 9.92
N ILE A 526 -17.79 23.97 9.06
CA ILE A 526 -16.87 22.90 9.42
C ILE A 526 -15.44 23.34 9.09
N ALA A 527 -14.53 23.25 10.06
CA ALA A 527 -13.12 23.50 9.85
C ALA A 527 -12.24 22.39 10.47
N PRO A 528 -11.08 22.06 9.88
CA PRO A 528 -10.14 21.13 10.51
C PRO A 528 -9.55 21.74 11.80
N SER A 529 -9.34 20.89 12.80
CA SER A 529 -8.63 21.27 14.03
C SER A 529 -7.15 21.54 13.73
N LYS A 530 -6.62 22.63 14.30
CA LYS A 530 -5.23 23.06 14.10
C LYS A 530 -4.23 22.34 14.98
N THR A 531 -4.68 21.43 15.84
CA THR A 531 -3.79 20.68 16.72
C THR A 531 -3.01 19.64 15.93
N VAL A 532 -1.72 19.46 16.23
CA VAL A 532 -0.86 18.47 15.54
C VAL A 532 -1.48 17.07 15.51
N PRO A 533 -2.03 16.52 16.63
CA PRO A 533 -2.64 15.18 16.60
C PRO A 533 -3.86 15.09 15.67
N ALA A 534 -4.67 16.15 15.58
CA ALA A 534 -5.84 16.16 14.69
C ALA A 534 -5.42 16.21 13.22
N LEU A 535 -4.43 17.05 12.87
CA LEU A 535 -3.90 17.13 11.51
C LEU A 535 -3.27 15.80 11.09
N PHE A 536 -2.59 15.11 12.01
CA PHE A 536 -1.99 13.80 11.77
C PHE A 536 -3.03 12.70 11.54
N GLU A 537 -4.14 12.73 12.30
CA GLU A 537 -5.30 11.85 12.10
C GLU A 537 -6.02 12.12 10.78
N LEU A 538 -6.27 13.39 10.44
CA LEU A 538 -6.85 13.75 9.13
C LEU A 538 -5.93 13.32 7.97
N ASN A 539 -4.63 13.55 8.10
CA ASN A 539 -3.67 13.16 7.07
C ASN A 539 -3.66 11.63 6.89
N PHE A 540 -3.74 10.87 7.99
CA PHE A 540 -3.87 9.42 7.96
C PHE A 540 -5.05 8.97 7.09
N TYR A 541 -6.26 9.52 7.30
CA TYR A 541 -7.43 9.16 6.51
C TYR A 541 -7.36 9.69 5.07
N SER A 542 -6.84 10.90 4.86
CA SER A 542 -6.68 11.47 3.51
C SER A 542 -5.75 10.61 2.64
N ASN A 543 -4.77 9.94 3.24
CA ASN A 543 -3.86 9.05 2.52
C ASN A 543 -4.55 7.83 1.90
N GLY A 544 -5.75 7.46 2.37
CA GLY A 544 -6.62 6.45 1.77
C GLY A 544 -7.29 6.90 0.47
N LEU A 545 -7.02 8.09 -0.04
CA LEU A 545 -7.42 8.51 -1.39
C LEU A 545 -6.27 8.34 -2.41
N PHE A 546 -5.02 8.34 -1.95
CA PHE A 546 -3.83 8.27 -2.82
C PHE A 546 -3.42 6.83 -3.17
N HIS A 547 -4.40 6.00 -3.55
CA HIS A 547 -4.20 4.62 -3.94
C HIS A 547 -3.59 4.52 -5.35
N GLY A 548 -2.27 4.69 -5.46
CA GLY A 548 -1.48 4.23 -6.62
C GLY A 548 -1.58 5.02 -7.93
N GLU A 549 -2.55 5.93 -8.09
CA GLU A 549 -2.65 6.82 -9.27
C GLU A 549 -2.49 8.30 -8.92
N SER A 550 -1.46 8.62 -8.13
CA SER A 550 -0.95 10.00 -7.99
C SER A 550 -0.33 10.54 -9.30
N CYS A 551 -0.43 9.81 -10.41
CA CYS A 551 0.19 10.12 -11.70
C CYS A 551 -0.36 11.43 -12.28
N ILE A 552 -1.63 11.75 -11.97
CA ILE A 552 -2.25 13.02 -12.33
C ILE A 552 -1.62 14.19 -11.56
N ILE A 553 -1.16 13.96 -10.32
CA ILE A 553 -0.49 14.99 -9.51
C ILE A 553 0.86 15.39 -10.14
N VAL A 554 1.50 14.46 -10.85
CA VAL A 554 2.78 14.70 -11.52
C VAL A 554 2.61 15.36 -12.90
N GLY A 555 1.50 15.08 -13.59
CA GLY A 555 1.11 15.84 -14.79
C GLY A 555 0.86 17.32 -14.51
N SER A 556 0.48 17.69 -13.29
CA SER A 556 0.32 19.08 -12.86
C SER A 556 1.62 19.81 -12.47
N THR A 557 2.80 19.19 -12.58
CA THR A 557 4.09 19.91 -12.49
C THR A 557 4.64 20.33 -13.85
N LEU A 558 3.82 20.22 -14.92
CA LEU A 558 4.14 20.67 -16.27
C LEU A 558 4.14 22.21 -16.37
N TYR A 559 5.18 22.82 -15.82
CA TYR A 559 5.55 24.20 -16.13
C TYR A 559 7.08 24.33 -16.11
N LEU A 560 7.74 23.60 -17.01
CA LEU A 560 9.13 23.85 -17.38
C LEU A 560 9.22 23.85 -18.91
N PRO A 561 9.78 24.90 -19.53
CA PRO A 561 9.99 24.93 -20.97
C PRO A 561 11.02 23.85 -21.36
N GLN A 562 10.81 23.30 -22.56
CA GLN A 562 11.76 22.62 -23.46
C GLN A 562 13.01 21.99 -22.82
N TYR A 563 13.12 20.66 -22.95
CA TYR A 563 14.26 19.78 -22.67
C TYR A 563 14.40 19.16 -21.26
N LEU A 564 13.55 19.47 -20.27
CA LEU A 564 13.60 18.86 -18.92
C LEU A 564 12.47 17.86 -18.57
N TYR A 565 11.77 17.33 -19.57
CA TYR A 565 10.55 16.53 -19.39
C TYR A 565 10.71 15.23 -18.60
N CYS A 566 11.90 14.61 -18.62
CA CYS A 566 12.13 13.27 -18.04
C CYS A 566 12.82 13.32 -16.66
N VAL A 567 13.56 14.39 -16.35
CA VAL A 567 14.48 14.40 -15.21
C VAL A 567 13.88 15.09 -13.97
N SER A 568 13.19 16.24 -14.14
CA SER A 568 12.58 16.99 -13.02
C SER A 568 11.55 16.18 -12.22
N LEU A 569 10.97 15.18 -12.87
CA LEU A 569 9.82 14.40 -12.43
C LEU A 569 10.16 13.24 -11.48
N SER A 570 11.45 12.88 -11.36
CA SER A 570 11.87 11.66 -10.67
C SER A 570 11.79 11.74 -9.15
N ILE A 571 11.87 12.94 -8.52
CA ILE A 571 11.67 13.06 -7.06
C ILE A 571 10.20 12.81 -6.72
N VAL A 572 9.25 13.55 -7.31
CA VAL A 572 7.82 13.42 -6.96
C VAL A 572 7.29 12.01 -7.25
N THR A 573 7.76 11.41 -8.35
CA THR A 573 7.38 10.06 -8.79
C THR A 573 7.92 8.98 -7.88
N PHE A 574 9.18 9.09 -7.48
CA PHE A 574 9.77 8.15 -6.52
C PHE A 574 9.19 8.33 -5.10
N CYS A 575 8.81 9.56 -4.73
CA CYS A 575 8.34 9.90 -3.39
C CYS A 575 6.86 9.55 -3.13
N LEU A 576 6.02 9.47 -4.16
CA LEU A 576 4.55 9.34 -4.02
C LEU A 576 3.90 8.20 -4.80
N LEU A 577 4.58 7.61 -5.79
CA LEU A 577 3.98 6.57 -6.63
C LEU A 577 4.53 5.20 -6.27
N HIS A 578 3.66 4.37 -5.70
CA HIS A 578 3.85 2.92 -5.78
C HIS A 578 3.50 2.51 -7.21
N LEU A 579 4.47 2.57 -8.12
CA LEU A 579 4.27 2.14 -9.50
C LEU A 579 4.07 0.62 -9.55
N GLN A 580 3.21 0.18 -10.46
CA GLN A 580 3.11 -1.24 -10.75
C GLN A 580 4.44 -1.71 -11.35
N PRO A 581 5.11 -2.74 -10.80
CA PRO A 581 6.47 -3.11 -11.22
C PRO A 581 6.61 -3.55 -12.68
N CYS A 582 5.50 -3.86 -13.34
CA CYS A 582 5.46 -4.23 -14.76
C CYS A 582 5.20 -3.06 -15.71
N GLN A 583 5.05 -1.84 -15.20
CA GLN A 583 4.90 -0.63 -16.00
C GLN A 583 6.18 0.19 -15.91
N THR A 584 6.56 0.82 -17.02
CA THR A 584 7.64 1.82 -16.99
C THR A 584 7.11 3.15 -16.48
N ILE A 585 7.99 3.95 -15.89
CA ILE A 585 7.69 5.32 -15.46
C ILE A 585 7.08 6.13 -16.63
N TYR A 586 7.68 5.97 -17.83
CA TYR A 586 7.20 6.60 -19.06
C TYR A 586 5.75 6.23 -19.41
N GLN A 587 5.39 4.94 -19.37
CA GLN A 587 4.02 4.50 -19.67
C GLN A 587 3.00 5.15 -18.71
N VAL A 588 3.35 5.25 -17.43
CA VAL A 588 2.48 5.82 -16.41
C VAL A 588 2.29 7.33 -16.61
N PHE A 589 3.35 8.05 -16.99
CA PHE A 589 3.22 9.46 -17.34
C PHE A 589 2.45 9.69 -18.63
N HIS A 590 2.74 8.89 -19.65
CA HIS A 590 2.04 9.00 -20.91
C HIS A 590 0.53 8.83 -20.72
N ASP A 591 0.11 7.83 -19.94
CA ASP A 591 -1.31 7.63 -19.59
C ASP A 591 -1.86 8.83 -18.79
N ALA A 592 -1.13 9.35 -17.80
CA ALA A 592 -1.57 10.50 -17.01
C ALA A 592 -1.74 11.78 -17.86
N VAL A 593 -0.77 12.11 -18.71
CA VAL A 593 -0.83 13.26 -19.62
C VAL A 593 -1.95 13.06 -20.64
N SER A 594 -2.07 11.86 -21.22
CA SER A 594 -3.15 11.55 -22.17
C SER A 594 -4.53 11.75 -21.54
N ARG A 595 -4.73 11.33 -20.29
CA ARG A 595 -5.97 11.56 -19.55
C ARG A 595 -6.21 13.05 -19.31
N LEU A 596 -5.19 13.82 -18.90
CA LEU A 596 -5.33 15.27 -18.70
C LEU A 596 -5.69 16.01 -20.00
N ILE A 597 -5.18 15.54 -21.14
CA ILE A 597 -5.57 16.03 -22.47
C ILE A 597 -7.02 15.66 -22.78
N GLN A 598 -7.42 14.41 -22.54
CA GLN A 598 -8.81 13.96 -22.72
C GLN A 598 -9.80 14.75 -21.85
N TYR A 599 -9.39 15.16 -20.65
CA TYR A 599 -10.19 16.01 -19.76
C TYR A 599 -10.21 17.48 -20.17
N GLY A 600 -9.43 17.89 -21.18
CA GLY A 600 -9.34 19.29 -21.61
C GLY A 600 -8.61 20.19 -20.61
N VAL A 601 -7.92 19.61 -19.62
CA VAL A 601 -7.06 20.35 -18.67
C VAL A 601 -5.76 20.77 -19.35
N LEU A 602 -5.23 19.89 -20.23
CA LEU A 602 -4.08 20.16 -21.08
C LEU A 602 -4.51 20.15 -22.55
N TYR A 603 -3.89 20.98 -23.38
CA TYR A 603 -4.03 20.93 -24.83
C TYR A 603 -2.67 21.05 -25.49
N VAL A 604 -2.52 20.36 -26.62
CA VAL A 604 -1.32 20.46 -27.45
C VAL A 604 -1.44 21.74 -28.26
N ALA A 605 -0.57 22.70 -28.00
CA ALA A 605 -0.44 23.89 -28.82
C ALA A 605 0.47 23.57 -30.00
N GLU A 606 -0.02 23.83 -31.21
CA GLU A 606 0.81 23.96 -32.39
C GLU A 606 1.20 25.43 -32.51
N ASP A 607 2.47 25.71 -32.81
CA ASP A 607 2.91 27.06 -33.13
C ASP A 607 2.18 27.53 -34.39
N GLN A 608 1.06 28.24 -34.20
CA GLN A 608 0.61 29.22 -35.17
C GLN A 608 1.31 30.52 -34.79
N GLU A 609 2.28 30.92 -35.60
CA GLU A 609 2.74 32.30 -35.64
C GLU A 609 1.51 33.23 -35.65
N GLU A 610 1.53 34.22 -34.78
CA GLU A 610 0.51 35.24 -34.63
C GLU A 610 0.20 35.93 -35.98
N LEU A 611 -0.81 35.44 -36.68
CA LEU A 611 -1.52 36.22 -37.70
C LEU A 611 -2.84 36.69 -37.08
N THR A 612 -2.90 38.02 -36.91
CA THR A 612 -4.00 38.87 -36.43
C THR A 612 -5.42 38.37 -36.71
N PRO A 613 -6.40 38.63 -35.83
CA PRO A 613 -7.72 38.03 -35.90
C PRO A 613 -8.56 38.67 -37.01
N SER A 614 -9.23 37.85 -37.81
CA SER A 614 -10.43 38.27 -38.55
C SER A 614 -11.65 37.61 -37.90
N PRO A 615 -12.76 38.35 -37.65
CA PRO A 615 -13.92 37.82 -36.98
C PRO A 615 -14.87 37.22 -38.01
N THR A 616 -14.87 35.89 -38.16
CA THR A 616 -16.05 35.21 -38.69
C THR A 616 -16.11 33.80 -38.17
N GLU A 617 -17.27 33.49 -37.60
CA GLU A 617 -17.72 32.20 -37.09
C GLU A 617 -17.43 31.06 -38.07
N GLU A 618 -16.70 30.03 -37.67
CA GLU A 618 -16.86 28.67 -38.21
C GLU A 618 -16.48 27.59 -37.19
N PRO A 619 -17.06 26.38 -37.30
CA PRO A 619 -17.26 25.45 -36.20
C PRO A 619 -16.08 24.49 -35.99
N TRP A 620 -15.87 24.12 -34.73
CA TRP A 620 -14.90 23.12 -34.23
C TRP A 620 -14.70 21.92 -35.18
N PRO A 621 -13.46 21.56 -35.55
CA PRO A 621 -13.21 20.35 -36.32
C PRO A 621 -13.39 19.10 -35.44
N LYS A 622 -14.33 18.23 -35.84
CA LYS A 622 -14.61 16.91 -35.23
C LYS A 622 -13.57 15.84 -35.61
N LYS A 623 -12.28 16.12 -35.49
CA LYS A 623 -11.24 15.08 -35.63
C LYS A 623 -10.41 15.01 -34.37
N PHE A 624 -10.49 13.86 -33.70
CA PHE A 624 -9.58 13.51 -32.60
C PHE A 624 -8.14 13.45 -33.15
N PRO A 625 -7.14 13.94 -32.38
CA PRO A 625 -5.74 13.79 -32.77
C PRO A 625 -5.34 12.32 -32.79
N GLU A 626 -4.49 11.94 -33.75
CA GLU A 626 -3.87 10.61 -33.84
C GLU A 626 -3.09 10.28 -32.56
N PRO A 627 -2.90 8.98 -32.23
CA PRO A 627 -2.14 8.58 -31.05
C PRO A 627 -0.72 9.15 -31.10
N LEU A 628 -0.28 9.76 -30.00
CA LEU A 628 1.08 10.29 -29.81
C LEU A 628 2.12 9.19 -30.08
N SER A 629 2.70 9.19 -31.28
CA SER A 629 3.84 8.34 -31.64
C SER A 629 5.12 9.10 -31.31
N TRP A 630 5.73 8.81 -30.16
CA TRP A 630 7.10 9.18 -29.88
C TRP A 630 7.97 8.06 -30.44
N ARG A 631 8.53 8.24 -31.65
CA ARG A 631 9.48 7.27 -32.19
C ARG A 631 10.74 7.28 -31.33
N SER A 632 11.21 6.09 -30.95
CA SER A 632 12.58 5.89 -30.49
C SER A 632 13.50 6.02 -31.69
N ASP A 633 14.60 6.75 -31.50
CA ASP A 633 15.67 6.89 -32.48
C ASP A 633 16.26 5.50 -32.79
N GLU A 634 15.75 4.84 -33.83
CA GLU A 634 16.53 3.84 -34.57
C GLU A 634 16.88 4.45 -35.91
N GLU A 635 18.17 4.33 -36.20
CA GLU A 635 18.93 4.91 -37.29
C GLU A 635 18.31 4.58 -38.65
N ASP A 636 17.89 5.61 -39.38
CA ASP A 636 17.81 5.57 -40.84
C ASP A 636 18.57 6.80 -41.37
N GLU A 637 19.82 6.56 -41.77
CA GLU A 637 20.59 7.46 -42.62
C GLU A 637 19.87 7.60 -43.98
N ASP A 638 19.93 8.81 -44.54
CA ASP A 638 19.55 9.20 -45.91
C ASP A 638 18.06 9.46 -46.21
N SER A 639 17.57 10.64 -45.80
CA SER A 639 16.42 11.30 -46.41
C SER A 639 16.54 12.82 -46.30
N ASP A 640 16.86 13.48 -47.42
CA ASP A 640 16.90 14.96 -47.62
C ASP A 640 15.49 15.62 -47.58
N PHE A 641 14.64 15.21 -46.64
CA PHE A 641 13.44 15.93 -46.25
C PHE A 641 13.57 16.28 -44.77
N ALA A 642 14.13 17.46 -44.51
CA ALA A 642 13.99 18.12 -43.22
C ALA A 642 12.51 18.47 -43.00
N GLU A 643 11.71 17.51 -42.53
CA GLU A 643 10.52 17.87 -41.76
C GLU A 643 11.02 18.55 -40.50
N GLU A 644 10.93 19.89 -40.48
CA GLU A 644 11.09 20.68 -39.26
C GLU A 644 10.24 20.04 -38.16
N GLN A 645 10.93 19.43 -37.20
CA GLN A 645 10.35 18.77 -36.05
C GLN A 645 9.66 19.86 -35.22
N ARG A 646 8.38 20.12 -35.51
CA ARG A 646 7.60 21.15 -34.81
C ARG A 646 7.53 20.77 -33.34
N ASP A 647 8.15 21.58 -32.49
CA ASP A 647 8.07 21.42 -31.04
C ASP A 647 6.60 21.59 -30.61
N ARG A 648 5.98 20.49 -30.20
CA ARG A 648 4.62 20.48 -29.67
C ARG A 648 4.67 20.76 -28.17
N TYR A 649 4.13 21.90 -27.75
CA TYR A 649 4.08 22.26 -26.32
C TYR A 649 2.70 21.95 -25.72
N LEU A 650 2.68 21.54 -24.45
CA LEU A 650 1.45 21.40 -23.69
C LEU A 650 1.12 22.72 -23.01
N LYS A 651 -0.09 23.25 -23.24
CA LYS A 651 -0.63 24.42 -22.54
C LYS A 651 -1.74 23.98 -21.57
N VAL A 652 -1.84 24.69 -20.45
CA VAL A 652 -2.88 24.48 -19.44
C VAL A 652 -4.12 25.29 -19.80
N SER A 653 -5.30 24.69 -19.62
CA SER A 653 -6.58 25.37 -19.82
C SER A 653 -6.75 26.57 -18.87
N LEU A 654 -7.21 27.70 -19.42
CA LEU A 654 -7.47 28.93 -18.67
C LEU A 654 -8.85 28.95 -17.99
N SER A 655 -9.62 27.86 -18.08
CA SER A 655 -10.90 27.73 -17.39
C SER A 655 -10.68 27.92 -15.89
N PRO A 656 -11.38 28.84 -15.21
CA PRO A 656 -11.16 29.13 -13.79
C PRO A 656 -11.26 27.87 -12.93
N GLU A 657 -12.06 26.92 -13.35
CA GLU A 657 -12.28 25.72 -12.61
C GLU A 657 -11.18 24.66 -12.91
N HIS A 658 -10.58 24.62 -14.11
CA HIS A 658 -9.37 23.80 -14.37
C HIS A 658 -8.18 24.30 -13.56
N GLN A 659 -8.08 25.62 -13.38
CA GLN A 659 -7.09 26.24 -12.50
C GLN A 659 -7.35 25.84 -11.04
N GLU A 660 -8.60 25.83 -10.58
CA GLU A 660 -8.92 25.39 -9.22
C GLU A 660 -8.55 23.91 -8.97
N PHE A 661 -8.76 23.04 -9.97
CA PHE A 661 -8.33 21.64 -9.92
C PHE A 661 -6.80 21.52 -9.85
N PHE A 662 -6.07 22.30 -10.64
CA PHE A 662 -4.60 22.33 -10.62
C PHE A 662 -4.06 22.79 -9.26
N VAL A 663 -4.63 23.87 -8.71
CA VAL A 663 -4.31 24.35 -7.35
C VAL A 663 -4.59 23.29 -6.29
N PHE A 664 -5.70 22.54 -6.43
CA PHE A 664 -5.97 21.41 -5.57
C PHE A 664 -4.87 20.34 -5.66
N LEU A 665 -4.43 19.96 -6.87
CA LEU A 665 -3.34 18.99 -7.06
C LEU A 665 -2.01 19.48 -6.44
N GLN A 666 -1.66 20.75 -6.62
CA GLN A 666 -0.50 21.36 -5.99
C GLN A 666 -0.56 21.32 -4.45
N ARG A 667 -1.74 21.59 -3.87
CA ARG A 667 -1.95 21.50 -2.42
C ARG A 667 -1.80 20.09 -1.88
N LEU A 668 -2.08 19.05 -2.67
CA LEU A 668 -1.81 17.65 -2.28
C LEU A 668 -0.31 17.37 -2.16
N LEU A 669 0.52 17.97 -3.03
CA LEU A 669 1.99 17.82 -2.98
C LEU A 669 2.65 18.69 -1.91
N SER A 670 2.06 19.83 -1.59
CA SER A 670 2.69 20.88 -0.80
C SER A 670 3.24 20.39 0.56
N PRO A 671 2.56 19.54 1.36
CA PRO A 671 3.13 19.07 2.62
C PRO A 671 4.34 18.15 2.44
N VAL A 672 4.38 17.42 1.33
CA VAL A 672 5.52 16.57 0.97
C VAL A 672 6.70 17.47 0.59
N LEU A 673 6.47 18.43 -0.31
CA LEU A 673 7.51 19.40 -0.70
C LEU A 673 8.03 20.23 0.47
N GLU A 674 7.16 20.62 1.40
CA GLU A 674 7.55 21.32 2.64
C GLU A 674 8.41 20.42 3.56
N ALA A 675 8.08 19.14 3.67
CA ALA A 675 8.91 18.19 4.42
C ALA A 675 10.30 18.01 3.78
N TYR A 676 10.37 17.93 2.44
CA TYR A 676 11.62 17.78 1.68
C TYR A 676 12.47 19.05 1.73
N SER A 677 11.88 20.23 1.59
CA SER A 677 12.61 21.50 1.73
C SER A 677 13.10 21.71 3.16
N GLY A 678 12.28 21.36 4.17
CA GLY A 678 12.69 21.35 5.57
C GLY A 678 13.84 20.38 5.84
N ALA A 679 13.82 19.19 5.24
CA ALA A 679 14.93 18.24 5.30
C ALA A 679 16.18 18.77 4.61
N ALA A 680 16.07 19.36 3.42
CA ALA A 680 17.19 19.97 2.69
C ALA A 680 17.85 21.09 3.50
N ILE A 681 17.06 21.94 4.17
CA ILE A 681 17.57 22.95 5.12
C ILE A 681 18.29 22.26 6.30
N PHE A 682 17.68 21.23 6.89
CA PHE A 682 18.26 20.52 8.03
C PHE A 682 19.60 19.84 7.71
N VAL A 683 19.80 19.36 6.47
CA VAL A 683 21.07 18.78 6.01
C VAL A 683 22.25 19.74 6.19
N HIS A 684 22.05 21.07 6.15
CA HIS A 684 23.13 22.03 6.44
C HIS A 684 23.67 21.95 7.87
N SER A 685 22.89 21.41 8.80
CA SER A 685 23.32 21.23 10.19
C SER A 685 24.16 19.95 10.40
N LEU A 686 24.24 19.07 9.40
CA LEU A 686 25.01 17.82 9.49
C LEU A 686 26.50 18.09 9.21
N SER A 687 27.28 18.28 10.28
CA SER A 687 28.73 18.51 10.22
C SER A 687 29.57 17.25 10.52
N GLN A 688 29.00 16.28 11.23
CA GLN A 688 29.67 15.03 11.61
C GLN A 688 28.79 13.82 11.31
N PRO A 689 29.37 12.64 11.05
CA PRO A 689 28.62 11.39 10.92
C PRO A 689 27.77 11.14 12.18
N MET A 690 26.51 10.76 11.99
CA MET A 690 25.55 10.54 13.07
C MET A 690 24.79 9.24 12.83
N ALA A 691 24.35 8.56 13.90
CA ALA A 691 23.50 7.39 13.76
C ALA A 691 22.17 7.74 13.03
N GLU A 692 21.78 6.95 12.05
CA GLU A 692 20.53 7.15 11.27
C GLU A 692 19.29 7.35 12.15
N PRO A 693 19.07 6.57 13.23
CA PRO A 693 17.92 6.78 14.11
C PRO A 693 17.96 8.13 14.83
N GLU A 694 19.16 8.59 15.20
CA GLU A 694 19.36 9.87 15.87
C GLU A 694 19.11 11.02 14.88
N TYR A 695 19.70 10.96 13.68
CA TYR A 695 19.46 11.95 12.62
C TYR A 695 17.97 12.06 12.28
N THR A 696 17.29 10.92 12.11
CA THR A 696 15.84 10.87 11.85
C THR A 696 15.04 11.49 12.99
N GLN A 697 15.44 11.27 14.24
CA GLN A 697 14.75 11.84 15.41
C GLN A 697 15.00 13.35 15.53
N GLN A 698 16.21 13.82 15.25
CA GLN A 698 16.53 15.25 15.25
C GLN A 698 15.78 16.01 14.13
N LEU A 699 15.77 15.46 12.91
CA LEU A 699 14.98 16.00 11.79
C LEU A 699 13.49 16.04 12.13
N PHE A 700 12.96 14.98 12.74
CA PHE A 700 11.57 14.95 13.19
C PHE A 700 11.26 16.05 14.20
N ARG A 701 12.12 16.24 15.22
CA ARG A 701 11.96 17.34 16.20
C ARG A 701 12.03 18.71 15.55
N TYR A 702 12.92 18.90 14.57
CA TYR A 702 13.06 20.14 13.82
C TYR A 702 11.75 20.50 13.09
N LEU A 703 11.21 19.58 12.31
CA LEU A 703 9.96 19.79 11.55
C LEU A 703 8.74 19.95 12.47
N LEU A 704 8.68 19.18 13.56
CA LEU A 704 7.62 19.31 14.56
C LEU A 704 7.65 20.69 15.23
N THR A 705 8.84 21.17 15.63
CA THR A 705 8.99 22.50 16.25
C THR A 705 8.55 23.62 15.30
N ARG A 706 8.83 23.49 13.99
CA ARG A 706 8.35 24.43 12.96
C ARG A 706 6.82 24.44 12.89
N THR A 707 6.20 23.28 12.99
CA THR A 707 4.73 23.15 12.99
C THR A 707 4.12 23.74 14.25
N GLU A 708 4.65 23.43 15.42
CA GLU A 708 4.16 23.94 16.71
C GLU A 708 4.30 25.46 16.83
N LYS A 709 5.33 26.05 16.22
CA LYS A 709 5.55 27.50 16.15
C LYS A 709 4.75 28.20 15.04
N GLY A 710 3.97 27.47 14.25
CA GLY A 710 3.21 28.03 13.12
C GLY A 710 4.07 28.54 11.96
N VAL A 711 5.33 28.09 11.86
CA VAL A 711 6.23 28.42 10.75
C VAL A 711 5.96 27.53 9.54
N ALA A 712 5.53 26.29 9.76
CA ALA A 712 5.13 25.39 8.68
C ALA A 712 3.76 25.81 8.13
N ALA A 713 3.66 25.94 6.81
CA ALA A 713 2.41 26.16 6.13
C ALA A 713 1.51 24.95 6.31
N TYR A 714 2.01 23.72 6.23
CA TYR A 714 1.27 22.45 6.32
C TYR A 714 1.74 21.64 7.52
N GLY A 715 0.88 21.47 8.53
CA GLY A 715 1.29 20.80 9.78
C GLY A 715 1.57 19.30 9.61
N GLU A 716 0.96 18.69 8.60
CA GLU A 716 1.14 17.29 8.21
C GLU A 716 2.50 17.02 7.53
N SER A 717 3.26 18.06 7.15
CA SER A 717 4.65 17.93 6.68
C SER A 717 5.58 17.34 7.74
N ALA A 718 5.27 17.53 9.03
CA ALA A 718 6.06 17.04 10.15
C ALA A 718 5.74 15.60 10.56
N THR A 719 5.01 14.82 9.76
CA THR A 719 4.70 13.42 10.11
C THR A 719 5.94 12.54 10.08
N HIS A 720 6.10 11.65 11.07
CA HIS A 720 7.27 10.76 11.14
C HIS A 720 7.43 9.84 9.90
N TYR A 721 6.33 9.57 9.18
CA TYR A 721 6.39 8.88 7.89
C TYR A 721 7.14 9.71 6.84
N LEU A 722 6.77 10.98 6.65
CA LEU A 722 7.44 11.84 5.68
C LEU A 722 8.90 12.04 6.04
N VAL A 723 9.23 12.17 7.33
CA VAL A 723 10.62 12.25 7.78
C VAL A 723 11.44 11.01 7.41
N LYS A 724 10.88 9.81 7.61
CA LYS A 724 11.56 8.58 7.18
C LYS A 724 11.68 8.49 5.67
N ASN A 725 10.67 8.96 4.95
CA ASN A 725 10.68 9.02 3.50
C ASN A 725 11.78 9.96 2.99
N THR A 726 11.89 11.18 3.55
CA THR A 726 12.93 12.15 3.16
C THR A 726 14.33 11.60 3.40
N VAL A 727 14.58 10.98 4.57
CA VAL A 727 15.89 10.37 4.88
C VAL A 727 16.19 9.26 3.88
N ARG A 728 15.22 8.39 3.59
CA ARG A 728 15.39 7.30 2.61
C ARG A 728 15.69 7.85 1.22
N THR A 729 14.88 8.79 0.73
CA THR A 729 15.08 9.38 -0.60
C THR A 729 16.40 10.13 -0.69
N PHE A 730 16.83 10.82 0.35
CA PHE A 730 18.13 11.50 0.36
C PHE A 730 19.30 10.51 0.34
N LYS A 731 19.13 9.29 0.88
CA LYS A 731 20.09 8.20 0.67
C LYS A 731 20.10 7.71 -0.78
N GLU A 732 18.93 7.49 -1.37
CA GLU A 732 18.81 7.02 -2.76
C GLU A 732 19.25 8.08 -3.81
N LEU A 733 19.13 9.37 -3.48
CA LEU A 733 19.65 10.50 -4.27
C LEU A 733 21.18 10.66 -4.16
N GLY A 734 21.83 9.97 -3.23
CA GLY A 734 23.25 10.16 -2.94
C GLY A 734 23.56 11.45 -2.16
N VAL A 735 22.57 12.11 -1.53
CA VAL A 735 22.80 13.26 -0.62
C VAL A 735 23.41 12.78 0.69
N LEU A 736 22.89 11.67 1.21
CA LEU A 736 23.30 11.04 2.45
C LEU A 736 23.95 9.68 2.12
N LYS A 737 25.16 9.43 2.64
CA LYS A 737 25.85 8.15 2.51
C LYS A 737 25.69 7.34 3.79
N GLU A 738 25.31 6.07 3.65
CA GLU A 738 25.23 5.11 4.75
C GLU A 738 26.59 4.41 4.94
N ARG A 739 27.17 4.52 6.13
CA ARG A 739 28.34 3.74 6.56
C ARG A 739 27.95 2.88 7.74
N ARG A 740 28.28 1.58 7.69
CA ARG A 740 28.02 0.68 8.82
C ARG A 740 29.27 0.55 9.68
N GLU A 741 29.20 1.05 10.91
CA GLU A 741 30.24 0.89 11.93
C GLU A 741 29.61 0.23 13.16
N ASN A 742 30.23 -0.83 13.70
CA ASN A 742 29.80 -1.49 14.94
C ASN A 742 28.29 -1.82 15.01
N ARG A 743 27.68 -2.27 13.90
CA ARG A 743 26.24 -2.58 13.75
C ARG A 743 25.29 -1.38 13.81
N VAL A 744 25.82 -0.16 13.79
CA VAL A 744 25.05 1.09 13.68
C VAL A 744 25.21 1.64 12.26
N SER A 745 24.07 1.96 11.63
CA SER A 745 24.05 2.73 10.39
C SER A 745 24.36 4.18 10.73
N LEU A 746 25.54 4.65 10.35
CA LEU A 746 25.94 6.04 10.40
C LEU A 746 25.60 6.71 9.07
N VAL A 747 25.13 7.94 9.15
CA VAL A 747 24.77 8.77 8.02
C VAL A 747 25.73 9.95 7.98
N GLU A 748 26.38 10.13 6.83
CA GLU A 748 27.27 11.26 6.53
C GLU A 748 26.88 11.92 5.20
N LEU A 749 27.35 13.15 4.97
CA LEU A 749 27.20 13.81 3.67
C LEU A 749 28.06 13.10 2.63
N SER A 750 27.53 12.92 1.42
CA SER A 750 28.36 12.45 0.31
C SER A 750 29.34 13.52 -0.15
N SER A 751 30.42 13.12 -0.82
CA SER A 751 31.43 14.04 -1.38
C SER A 751 30.80 15.07 -2.31
N THR A 752 29.76 14.67 -3.04
CA THR A 752 29.00 15.51 -3.97
C THR A 752 28.24 16.63 -3.25
N PHE A 753 27.72 16.38 -2.04
CA PHE A 753 26.93 17.34 -1.27
C PHE A 753 27.68 17.94 -0.06
N LEU A 754 28.97 17.66 0.11
CA LEU A 754 29.86 18.36 1.04
C LEU A 754 30.00 19.87 0.73
N PRO A 755 30.07 20.33 -0.54
CA PRO A 755 30.04 21.75 -0.85
C PRO A 755 28.69 22.37 -0.50
N GLN A 756 28.71 23.51 0.20
CA GLN A 756 27.48 24.24 0.54
C GLN A 756 26.70 24.68 -0.70
N ALA A 757 27.38 25.00 -1.81
CA ALA A 757 26.76 25.35 -3.08
C ALA A 757 25.82 24.24 -3.59
N ASN A 758 26.25 22.97 -3.56
CA ASN A 758 25.45 21.85 -4.05
C ASN A 758 24.23 21.56 -3.15
N ARG A 759 24.35 21.81 -1.84
CA ARG A 759 23.19 21.76 -0.93
C ARG A 759 22.18 22.87 -1.19
N ASN A 760 22.66 24.09 -1.48
CA ASN A 760 21.78 25.18 -1.89
C ASN A 760 21.08 24.86 -3.22
N LYS A 761 21.80 24.28 -4.20
CA LYS A 761 21.20 23.83 -5.46
C LYS A 761 20.11 22.77 -5.24
N LEU A 762 20.33 21.80 -4.36
CA LEU A 762 19.29 20.84 -3.95
C LEU A 762 18.06 21.54 -3.36
N LEU A 763 18.25 22.50 -2.46
CA LEU A 763 17.16 23.27 -1.87
C LEU A 763 16.41 24.07 -2.95
N HIS A 764 17.11 24.76 -3.84
CA HIS A 764 16.50 25.51 -4.94
C HIS A 764 15.73 24.60 -5.90
N TYR A 765 16.28 23.44 -6.22
CA TYR A 765 15.60 22.42 -7.02
C TYR A 765 14.28 22.00 -6.38
N ILE A 766 14.25 21.72 -5.08
CA ILE A 766 13.01 21.34 -4.36
C ILE A 766 12.02 22.52 -4.29
N LEU A 767 12.51 23.73 -4.02
CA LEU A 767 11.67 24.93 -3.95
C LEU A 767 11.08 25.33 -5.32
N GLY A 768 11.75 24.97 -6.43
CA GLY A 768 11.23 25.14 -7.78
C GLY A 768 9.86 24.50 -8.00
N PHE A 769 9.55 23.41 -7.27
CA PHE A 769 8.24 22.76 -7.32
C PHE A 769 7.18 23.43 -6.42
N THR A 770 7.59 24.33 -5.52
CA THR A 770 6.72 24.99 -4.53
C THR A 770 6.28 26.39 -4.97
N LEU A 771 7.03 27.01 -5.89
CA LEU A 771 6.81 28.38 -6.40
C LEU A 771 5.94 28.44 -7.68
N LEU A 772 5.31 27.32 -8.06
CA LEU A 772 4.40 27.24 -9.20
C LEU A 772 2.94 27.46 -8.80
#